data_AF-A0A3C0BZJ6-F1
#
_entry.id   AF-A0A3C0BZJ6-F1
#
_cell.length_a   1.000
_cell.length_b   1.000
_cell.length_c   1.000
_cell.angle_alpha   90.00
_cell.angle_beta   90.00
_cell.angle_gamma   90.00
#
_symmetry.space_group_name_H-M   'P 1'
#
loop_
_entity.id
_entity.type
_entity.pdbx_description
1 polymer ?
#
loop_
_entity_poly.entity_id
_entity_poly.type
_entity_poly.pdbx_seq_one_letter_code
_entity_poly.pdbx_strand_id
1 'polypeptide(L)'
;GSITDHAPIITGSSVISVNENGVSVSTSISTDADNDTLSYTLSGTDAASFTIDANGNLSFVSAPDYESDKTSYSVTVTVSDGTNSVSRTFTVNVVDVEEKPTFTSSALFSVNENQTSVGTASATDTDGDDLTYSLSGTDASSFSINASSGVISFNTAPDYESDKRSYSVSVTVTDGSNSANQELTIKVIDVNEAPVISDLASSITVAENETDVVSVSASDPENGTLTFTLSGTDASYFSISSTGVLTFKTAPDYETKSSYSLTVTVSDGSSTISQDITVIDEAQTTAFTGYSIDGYISGATVFIDQNFNFSKDAGEYSAITDSNGAFTINVSSTDVGCLVNRPIVADVPVGAEDSTLGTVSNAYQMILPSISDTGAGSIVITPFTSLFAEAILSAKSEIDEDLSVAEGCSSSGDNIATKISERIDSLKSSIQNNFGISFTDLTSDFIASSGEKVNETAAQNIAKILPYLRSIDDQVSTGLTSKFGKNIRANVSLSESALDIIFGGSSYEKLPLDFKSIYRTDPNSEGWYQDEVLTASGAYISDSGRLYRADCSETDTELCSITDLSLKNISNASTSFEQSSNFYKNDIDFADLGVNSGSLYVTARDSRAWRNNSANWQDKNNRDRECQSDNQIRFKNSAVAGTSTEFQYSSYSQGYQRADCDAVRHYYFPILETQTFIDNESTSIAISYYIVDINRSGITENPPYDFISNRVNIDPTIMVKDIASLPRTFKEINTIRRMLNVEDYALFKYGVGGDTCQSSSHSYFEAGTNPRNDMYWYICSDYDQERKYGQAARDAFFAALKAESTFSEDIYGSTAPTNDTVLGRIAKHRIEIVDYSGTDEIILPLYPTYDANTKTLDYSLIGSELNLENLQNFIENGIDGKPVAANIWYNPDDSISGNVPIVLYLYEGDDTTVDSGEGYFSIEFELTVSSSADNLEQAEIGQGAKQTWTVPENAVIKAKYVEDGVTISRDIANGSADSTILEDMGRDDAKIQGPSNLDLMILNLINSVSDKITGIKSFFQDNGTYTYKIDIGTGGHSIIDFDRNTVDFITGTIKTASSPSYAISVNDIRINEGSTEDLCFYRPSKGDLSAVTLGLSFTQRERPGKGALADDFTLSSSTVEFAENDTKVCIQVTAEDDTYFDWVHYAYLDISVITGSSNLSRNQVRISLLDSYGYQNRISWKEK
;
A
#
# COMPACT_ATOMS: atom_id res chain seq x y z
N GLY A 1 62.18 157.84 -37.87
CA GLY A 1 60.79 158.23 -38.14
C GLY A 1 60.01 156.96 -38.36
N SER A 2 58.93 156.78 -37.61
CA SER A 2 58.19 155.52 -37.37
C SER A 2 58.09 154.59 -38.58
N ILE A 3 58.56 153.34 -38.44
CA ILE A 3 57.98 152.22 -39.17
C ILE A 3 56.67 151.86 -38.47
N THR A 4 55.61 151.70 -39.26
CA THR A 4 54.26 151.36 -38.80
C THR A 4 54.22 149.84 -38.63
N ASP A 5 53.85 149.38 -37.44
CA ASP A 5 53.74 147.96 -37.06
C ASP A 5 52.42 147.37 -37.58
N HIS A 6 52.43 146.21 -38.26
CA HIS A 6 51.23 145.52 -38.73
C HIS A 6 50.80 144.45 -37.73
N ALA A 7 49.52 144.45 -37.36
CA ALA A 7 48.99 143.44 -36.46
C ALA A 7 49.02 142.02 -37.08
N PRO A 8 49.24 140.97 -36.27
CA PRO A 8 49.26 139.59 -36.75
C PRO A 8 47.89 139.16 -37.28
N ILE A 9 47.87 138.17 -38.18
CA ILE A 9 46.66 137.63 -38.80
C ILE A 9 46.52 136.15 -38.45
N ILE A 10 45.37 135.76 -37.90
CA ILE A 10 44.98 134.35 -37.75
C ILE A 10 44.53 133.79 -39.11
N THR A 11 45.25 132.78 -39.59
CA THR A 11 45.03 132.08 -40.86
C THR A 11 44.20 130.80 -40.65
N GLY A 12 43.53 130.32 -41.70
CA GLY A 12 42.74 129.08 -41.64
C GLY A 12 41.26 129.22 -41.26
N SER A 13 40.52 128.11 -41.37
CA SER A 13 39.07 127.98 -41.09
C SER A 13 38.78 128.03 -39.59
N SER A 14 37.66 128.64 -39.19
CA SER A 14 37.20 128.66 -37.80
C SER A 14 36.51 127.37 -37.35
N VAL A 15 36.32 126.39 -38.24
CA VAL A 15 35.82 125.05 -37.89
C VAL A 15 36.81 124.01 -38.38
N ILE A 16 37.21 123.12 -37.49
CA ILE A 16 38.18 122.04 -37.71
C ILE A 16 37.53 120.74 -37.25
N SER A 17 37.80 119.65 -37.95
CA SER A 17 37.36 118.30 -37.55
C SER A 17 38.58 117.40 -37.44
N VAL A 18 38.65 116.66 -36.35
CA VAL A 18 39.70 115.69 -36.07
C VAL A 18 39.07 114.37 -35.67
N ASN A 19 39.72 113.28 -36.01
CA ASN A 19 39.33 111.99 -35.46
C ASN A 19 39.64 111.98 -33.95
N GLU A 20 38.84 111.23 -33.21
CA GLU A 20 39.14 110.90 -31.82
C GLU A 20 40.46 110.16 -31.66
N ASN A 21 40.87 109.93 -30.41
CA ASN A 21 42.11 109.26 -30.04
C ASN A 21 43.40 109.96 -30.56
N GLY A 22 43.26 111.15 -31.16
CA GLY A 22 44.33 112.02 -31.64
C GLY A 22 44.34 113.39 -30.97
N VAL A 23 45.54 113.89 -30.60
CA VAL A 23 45.67 115.20 -29.94
C VAL A 23 45.87 116.37 -30.91
N SER A 24 46.26 116.14 -32.17
CA SER A 24 46.63 117.24 -33.06
C SER A 24 45.41 117.89 -33.70
N VAL A 25 45.27 119.22 -33.60
CA VAL A 25 44.10 119.95 -34.10
C VAL A 25 44.43 120.79 -35.34
N SER A 26 45.43 121.66 -35.28
CA SER A 26 45.86 122.47 -36.43
C SER A 26 47.31 122.91 -36.28
N THR A 27 47.99 123.15 -37.39
CA THR A 27 49.37 123.66 -37.41
C THR A 27 49.45 125.10 -37.92
N SER A 28 50.27 125.93 -37.26
CA SER A 28 50.63 127.31 -37.64
C SER A 28 49.45 128.22 -38.03
N ILE A 29 48.58 128.52 -37.06
CA ILE A 29 47.31 129.24 -37.30
C ILE A 29 47.45 130.77 -37.41
N SER A 30 48.66 131.32 -37.47
CA SER A 30 48.82 132.76 -37.67
C SER A 30 50.12 133.12 -38.37
N THR A 31 50.12 134.29 -39.00
CA THR A 31 51.27 134.86 -39.70
C THR A 31 51.33 136.36 -39.43
N ASP A 32 52.54 136.90 -39.44
CA ASP A 32 52.78 138.34 -39.34
C ASP A 32 53.56 138.86 -40.55
N ALA A 33 53.18 140.03 -41.05
CA ALA A 33 53.75 140.59 -42.28
C ALA A 33 55.12 141.25 -42.07
N ASP A 34 55.41 141.72 -40.85
CA ASP A 34 56.70 142.30 -40.44
C ASP A 34 57.67 141.23 -39.89
N ASN A 35 57.15 140.00 -39.73
CA ASN A 35 57.88 138.81 -39.29
C ASN A 35 58.36 138.94 -37.83
N ASP A 36 57.55 139.61 -37.01
CA ASP A 36 57.73 139.76 -35.57
C ASP A 36 57.48 138.44 -34.81
N THR A 37 58.07 138.34 -33.61
CA THR A 37 57.91 137.15 -32.77
C THR A 37 56.52 137.11 -32.15
N LEU A 38 55.72 136.11 -32.53
CA LEU A 38 54.34 135.98 -32.07
C LEU A 38 54.22 135.25 -30.73
N SER A 39 53.29 135.72 -29.91
CA SER A 39 52.89 135.08 -28.65
C SER A 39 51.41 134.72 -28.67
N TYR A 40 51.08 133.56 -28.10
CA TYR A 40 49.73 132.97 -28.16
C TYR A 40 49.15 132.77 -26.77
N THR A 41 47.86 133.05 -26.62
CA THR A 41 47.08 132.74 -25.41
C THR A 41 45.73 132.13 -25.78
N LEU A 42 45.27 131.18 -24.97
CA LEU A 42 44.00 130.49 -25.15
C LEU A 42 42.96 130.98 -24.14
N SER A 43 41.72 131.14 -24.60
CA SER A 43 40.56 131.52 -23.81
C SER A 43 39.29 130.90 -24.39
N GLY A 44 38.15 131.01 -23.72
CA GLY A 44 36.90 130.35 -24.14
C GLY A 44 36.51 129.18 -23.24
N THR A 45 35.36 128.56 -23.53
CA THR A 45 34.72 127.57 -22.65
C THR A 45 35.57 126.31 -22.47
N ASP A 46 36.23 125.86 -23.55
CA ASP A 46 36.98 124.61 -23.54
C ASP A 46 38.49 124.83 -23.67
N ALA A 47 38.98 126.04 -23.40
CA ALA A 47 40.38 126.40 -23.56
C ALA A 47 41.35 125.51 -22.75
N ALA A 48 40.91 125.00 -21.60
CA ALA A 48 41.71 124.10 -20.76
C ALA A 48 41.95 122.73 -21.41
N SER A 49 41.13 122.33 -22.37
CA SER A 49 41.29 121.09 -23.14
C SER A 49 42.34 121.22 -24.25
N PHE A 50 42.84 122.43 -24.53
CA PHE A 50 43.81 122.68 -25.58
C PHE A 50 45.10 123.30 -25.04
N THR A 51 46.17 123.09 -25.81
CA THR A 51 47.43 123.80 -25.69
C THR A 51 47.80 124.38 -27.05
N ILE A 52 48.55 125.47 -27.02
CA ILE A 52 49.13 126.08 -28.23
C ILE A 52 50.61 126.30 -28.01
N ASP A 53 51.43 125.80 -28.93
CA ASP A 53 52.88 125.96 -28.84
C ASP A 53 53.33 127.34 -29.35
N ALA A 54 54.63 127.64 -29.17
CA ALA A 54 55.21 128.90 -29.63
C ALA A 54 55.17 129.09 -31.16
N ASN A 55 54.90 128.03 -31.94
CA ASN A 55 54.77 128.09 -33.39
C ASN A 55 53.31 128.26 -33.85
N GLY A 56 52.36 128.36 -32.91
CA GLY A 56 50.93 128.49 -33.22
C GLY A 56 50.27 127.16 -33.61
N ASN A 57 50.79 126.02 -33.18
CA ASN A 57 50.13 124.73 -33.37
C ASN A 57 49.16 124.46 -32.23
N LEU A 58 47.88 124.29 -32.54
CA LEU A 58 46.82 123.97 -31.59
C LEU A 58 46.68 122.44 -31.48
N SER A 59 46.69 121.93 -30.25
CA SER A 59 46.46 120.51 -29.96
C SER A 59 45.64 120.35 -28.69
N PHE A 60 44.94 119.23 -28.55
CA PHE A 60 44.34 118.82 -27.28
C PHE A 60 45.42 118.48 -26.24
N VAL A 61 45.09 118.67 -24.97
CA VAL A 61 45.93 118.27 -23.82
C VAL A 61 45.89 116.75 -23.62
N SER A 62 44.72 116.14 -23.83
CA SER A 62 44.49 114.70 -23.89
C SER A 62 43.68 114.40 -25.13
N ALA A 63 43.95 113.29 -25.82
CA ALA A 63 43.13 112.92 -26.97
C ALA A 63 41.67 112.78 -26.53
N PRO A 64 40.71 113.37 -27.28
CA PRO A 64 39.30 113.17 -27.00
C PRO A 64 38.89 111.77 -27.46
N ASP A 65 37.95 111.18 -26.73
CA ASP A 65 37.28 109.90 -27.04
C ASP A 65 35.79 110.20 -27.33
N TYR A 66 35.27 109.74 -28.47
CA TYR A 66 33.97 110.19 -28.97
C TYR A 66 32.81 109.62 -28.12
N GLU A 67 32.97 108.41 -27.59
CA GLU A 67 31.98 107.65 -26.82
C GLU A 67 31.88 108.17 -25.39
N SER A 68 32.99 108.65 -24.81
CA SER A 68 33.06 109.07 -23.40
C SER A 68 33.29 110.56 -23.15
N ASP A 69 33.90 111.30 -24.07
CA ASP A 69 34.15 112.75 -23.93
C ASP A 69 33.12 113.61 -24.72
N LYS A 70 33.43 114.89 -24.94
CA LYS A 70 32.59 115.78 -25.75
C LYS A 70 32.93 115.61 -27.22
N THR A 71 31.92 115.59 -28.08
CA THR A 71 32.11 115.47 -29.53
C THR A 71 32.36 116.82 -30.25
N SER A 72 32.30 117.95 -29.53
CA SER A 72 32.60 119.28 -30.07
C SER A 72 33.09 120.24 -28.98
N TYR A 73 34.13 121.01 -29.30
CA TYR A 73 34.83 121.92 -28.39
C TYR A 73 34.95 123.32 -28.99
N SER A 74 34.94 124.35 -28.13
CA SER A 74 35.15 125.75 -28.54
C SER A 74 36.32 126.41 -27.82
N VAL A 75 37.29 126.90 -28.60
CA VAL A 75 38.51 127.56 -28.09
C VAL A 75 38.82 128.84 -28.87
N THR A 76 39.10 129.92 -28.14
CA THR A 76 39.49 131.21 -28.69
C THR A 76 40.99 131.42 -28.56
N VAL A 77 41.67 131.53 -29.69
CA VAL A 77 43.10 131.82 -29.76
C VAL A 77 43.29 133.32 -29.93
N THR A 78 44.11 133.91 -29.08
CA THR A 78 44.59 135.29 -29.25
C THR A 78 46.08 135.28 -29.56
N VAL A 79 46.47 135.94 -30.64
CA VAL A 79 47.87 136.11 -31.06
C VAL A 79 48.28 137.58 -30.97
N SER A 80 49.50 137.82 -30.51
CA SER A 80 50.07 139.16 -30.29
C SER A 80 51.53 139.23 -30.76
N ASP A 81 51.88 140.32 -31.46
CA ASP A 81 53.26 140.64 -31.93
C ASP A 81 54.11 141.39 -30.86
N GLY A 82 53.46 141.86 -29.79
CA GLY A 82 54.08 142.64 -28.71
C GLY A 82 53.53 144.06 -28.60
N THR A 83 52.88 144.55 -29.66
CA THR A 83 52.21 145.85 -29.76
C THR A 83 50.70 145.70 -30.03
N ASN A 84 50.31 144.84 -30.98
CA ASN A 84 48.94 144.57 -31.41
C ASN A 84 48.53 143.12 -31.11
N SER A 85 47.23 142.87 -30.96
CA SER A 85 46.68 141.53 -30.79
C SER A 85 45.37 141.31 -31.54
N VAL A 86 45.17 140.08 -32.03
CA VAL A 86 43.94 139.62 -32.67
C VAL A 86 43.47 138.30 -32.07
N SER A 87 42.16 138.13 -31.90
CA SER A 87 41.55 136.90 -31.37
C SER A 87 40.59 136.27 -32.37
N ARG A 88 40.53 134.94 -32.44
CA ARG A 88 39.51 134.18 -33.18
C ARG A 88 39.11 132.92 -32.41
N THR A 89 37.80 132.65 -32.39
CA THR A 89 37.25 131.40 -31.87
C THR A 89 37.23 130.32 -32.94
N PHE A 90 37.70 129.13 -32.58
CA PHE A 90 37.67 127.90 -33.35
C PHE A 90 36.69 126.91 -32.71
N THR A 91 35.92 126.22 -33.55
CA THR A 91 35.13 125.04 -33.16
C THR A 91 35.85 123.80 -33.67
N VAL A 92 36.14 122.87 -32.77
CA VAL A 92 36.82 121.60 -33.07
C VAL A 92 35.82 120.48 -32.85
N ASN A 93 35.41 119.81 -33.92
CA ASN A 93 34.54 118.63 -33.84
C ASN A 93 35.40 117.36 -33.80
N VAL A 94 35.02 116.43 -32.95
CA VAL A 94 35.60 115.09 -32.88
C VAL A 94 34.78 114.16 -33.77
N VAL A 95 35.46 113.34 -34.55
CA VAL A 95 34.86 112.34 -35.43
C VAL A 95 35.12 110.96 -34.84
N ASP A 96 34.03 110.23 -34.68
CA ASP A 96 33.92 108.83 -34.28
C ASP A 96 34.80 107.91 -35.15
N VAL A 97 35.54 107.01 -34.52
CA VAL A 97 36.38 105.97 -35.15
C VAL A 97 36.14 104.62 -34.49
N GLU A 98 35.43 103.73 -35.19
CA GLU A 98 35.22 102.32 -34.81
C GLU A 98 36.39 101.64 -34.07
N GLU A 99 36.12 101.18 -32.85
CA GLU A 99 37.01 100.37 -32.05
C GLU A 99 36.91 98.87 -32.37
N LYS A 100 37.77 98.08 -31.72
CA LYS A 100 37.70 96.62 -31.79
C LYS A 100 37.22 96.07 -30.44
N PRO A 101 36.64 94.87 -30.41
CA PRO A 101 36.17 94.29 -29.16
C PRO A 101 37.36 93.92 -28.27
N THR A 102 37.15 93.92 -26.96
CA THR A 102 38.18 93.60 -25.96
C THR A 102 37.71 92.50 -25.02
N PHE A 103 38.48 91.41 -24.88
CA PHE A 103 38.16 90.34 -23.94
C PHE A 103 38.30 90.80 -22.49
N THR A 104 37.31 90.46 -21.68
CA THR A 104 37.25 90.70 -20.23
C THR A 104 37.38 89.40 -19.40
N SER A 105 37.24 88.23 -20.03
CA SER A 105 37.44 86.92 -19.40
C SER A 105 38.92 86.56 -19.18
N SER A 106 39.18 85.66 -18.22
CA SER A 106 40.49 85.06 -17.97
C SER A 106 40.96 84.20 -19.15
N ALA A 107 42.26 84.20 -19.43
CA ALA A 107 42.90 83.32 -20.40
C ALA A 107 43.17 81.89 -19.86
N LEU A 108 42.91 81.63 -18.57
CA LEU A 108 43.15 80.35 -17.91
C LEU A 108 41.86 79.84 -17.24
N PHE A 109 41.50 78.60 -17.56
CA PHE A 109 40.43 77.84 -16.92
C PHE A 109 40.98 76.54 -16.32
N SER A 110 40.36 76.10 -15.23
CA SER A 110 40.61 74.79 -14.64
C SER A 110 39.29 74.06 -14.45
N VAL A 111 39.23 72.80 -14.86
CA VAL A 111 38.07 71.93 -14.73
C VAL A 111 38.47 70.66 -14.02
N ASN A 112 37.56 70.08 -13.24
CA ASN A 112 37.73 68.69 -12.83
C ASN A 112 37.47 67.78 -14.03
N GLU A 113 38.16 66.65 -14.08
CA GLU A 113 37.84 65.60 -15.02
C GLU A 113 36.42 65.07 -14.88
N ASN A 114 35.99 64.23 -15.82
CA ASN A 114 34.67 63.61 -15.85
C ASN A 114 33.49 64.63 -15.93
N GLN A 115 33.78 65.88 -16.33
CA GLN A 115 32.80 66.95 -16.53
C GLN A 115 33.03 67.69 -17.86
N THR A 116 31.95 68.12 -18.52
CA THR A 116 32.02 68.83 -19.81
C THR A 116 32.05 70.35 -19.71
N SER A 117 31.66 70.92 -18.57
CA SER A 117 31.57 72.38 -18.41
C SER A 117 32.95 73.00 -18.20
N VAL A 118 33.30 74.03 -18.97
CA VAL A 118 34.58 74.74 -18.84
C VAL A 118 34.41 76.13 -18.24
N GLY A 119 33.66 77.00 -18.92
CA GLY A 119 33.58 78.41 -18.55
C GLY A 119 32.96 79.27 -19.64
N THR A 120 33.21 80.57 -19.61
CA THR A 120 32.65 81.51 -20.59
C THR A 120 33.73 82.52 -20.98
N ALA A 121 34.00 82.63 -22.28
CA ALA A 121 34.76 83.75 -22.83
C ALA A 121 33.84 84.97 -22.92
N SER A 122 34.31 86.12 -22.45
CA SER A 122 33.53 87.35 -22.42
C SER A 122 34.37 88.50 -22.96
N ALA A 123 33.75 89.35 -23.75
CA ALA A 123 34.33 90.54 -24.35
C ALA A 123 33.32 91.69 -24.35
N THR A 124 33.82 92.90 -24.49
CA THR A 124 33.04 94.14 -24.59
C THR A 124 33.49 94.93 -25.79
N ASP A 125 32.54 95.59 -26.42
CA ASP A 125 32.76 96.54 -27.50
C ASP A 125 32.39 97.95 -27.03
N THR A 126 33.21 98.94 -27.35
CA THR A 126 33.05 100.31 -26.84
C THR A 126 31.94 101.05 -27.60
N ASP A 127 31.80 100.79 -28.91
CA ASP A 127 30.77 101.31 -29.81
C ASP A 127 29.38 100.70 -29.51
N GLY A 128 29.38 99.53 -28.87
CA GLY A 128 28.18 98.83 -28.41
C GLY A 128 27.64 97.83 -29.43
N ASP A 129 28.49 97.37 -30.34
CA ASP A 129 28.12 96.39 -31.37
C ASP A 129 27.90 94.97 -30.81
N ASP A 130 27.10 94.19 -31.53
CA ASP A 130 26.79 92.79 -31.18
C ASP A 130 28.01 91.88 -31.41
N LEU A 131 28.40 91.14 -30.37
CA LEU A 131 29.59 90.29 -30.41
C LEU A 131 29.29 88.83 -30.77
N THR A 132 30.07 88.29 -31.71
CA THR A 132 30.03 86.88 -32.11
C THR A 132 31.34 86.17 -31.80
N TYR A 133 31.26 85.02 -31.13
CA TYR A 133 32.41 84.20 -30.71
C TYR A 133 32.62 82.97 -31.58
N SER A 134 33.88 82.60 -31.80
CA SER A 134 34.27 81.37 -32.48
C SER A 134 35.56 80.79 -31.89
N LEU A 135 35.76 79.47 -32.05
CA LEU A 135 36.97 78.77 -31.61
C LEU A 135 37.83 78.38 -32.81
N SER A 136 39.13 78.50 -32.64
CA SER A 136 40.15 77.96 -33.53
C SER A 136 41.37 77.49 -32.71
N GLY A 137 42.41 76.98 -33.37
CA GLY A 137 43.60 76.45 -32.70
C GLY A 137 43.64 74.92 -32.63
N THR A 138 44.68 74.40 -31.98
CA THR A 138 45.06 72.97 -32.05
C THR A 138 44.04 72.03 -31.42
N ASP A 139 43.39 72.45 -30.34
CA ASP A 139 42.46 71.62 -29.59
C ASP A 139 40.99 72.04 -29.76
N ALA A 140 40.69 72.95 -30.69
CA ALA A 140 39.34 73.51 -30.86
C ALA A 140 38.27 72.44 -31.14
N SER A 141 38.62 71.33 -31.80
CA SER A 141 37.68 70.23 -32.06
C SER A 141 37.20 69.51 -30.80
N SER A 142 37.92 69.62 -29.69
CA SER A 142 37.53 69.05 -28.39
C SER A 142 36.47 69.88 -27.67
N PHE A 143 36.19 71.09 -28.14
CA PHE A 143 35.30 72.05 -27.50
C PHE A 143 34.20 72.54 -28.42
N SER A 144 33.17 73.10 -27.82
CA SER A 144 32.16 73.92 -28.48
C SER A 144 32.10 75.28 -27.78
N ILE A 145 31.85 76.35 -28.55
CA ILE A 145 31.53 77.67 -28.01
C ILE A 145 30.15 78.10 -28.49
N ASN A 146 29.35 78.65 -27.60
CA ASN A 146 28.13 79.34 -28.01
C ASN A 146 28.49 80.68 -28.65
N ALA A 147 28.14 80.86 -29.92
CA ALA A 147 28.53 82.04 -30.69
C ALA A 147 27.98 83.37 -30.14
N SER A 148 26.87 83.35 -29.40
CA SER A 148 26.23 84.55 -28.84
C SER A 148 26.57 84.83 -27.38
N SER A 149 26.90 83.79 -26.60
CA SER A 149 27.16 83.94 -25.16
C SER A 149 28.60 83.66 -24.75
N GLY A 150 29.44 83.13 -25.65
CA GLY A 150 30.83 82.80 -25.36
C GLY A 150 31.02 81.59 -24.42
N VAL A 151 29.97 80.85 -24.08
CA VAL A 151 30.06 79.67 -23.18
C VAL A 151 30.83 78.56 -23.86
N ILE A 152 31.84 78.02 -23.18
CA ILE A 152 32.74 76.96 -23.64
C ILE A 152 32.45 75.66 -22.89
N SER A 153 32.34 74.56 -23.62
CA SER A 153 32.21 73.21 -23.07
C SER A 153 33.06 72.22 -23.85
N PHE A 154 33.54 71.17 -23.18
CA PHE A 154 34.06 69.98 -23.85
C PHE A 154 32.94 69.25 -24.60
N ASN A 155 33.27 68.67 -25.76
CA ASN A 155 32.37 67.81 -26.51
C ASN A 155 32.24 66.41 -25.85
N THR A 156 33.30 65.94 -25.20
CA THR A 156 33.35 64.72 -24.38
C THR A 156 34.09 65.07 -23.09
N ALA A 157 33.57 64.66 -21.93
CA ALA A 157 34.24 64.91 -20.65
C ALA A 157 35.67 64.31 -20.69
N PRO A 158 36.70 65.07 -20.30
CA PRO A 158 38.06 64.56 -20.28
C PRO A 158 38.27 63.63 -19.09
N ASP A 159 39.09 62.60 -19.29
CA ASP A 159 39.62 61.70 -18.26
C ASP A 159 41.11 62.02 -18.04
N TYR A 160 41.53 62.31 -16.81
CA TYR A 160 42.87 62.83 -16.50
C TYR A 160 43.97 61.78 -16.72
N GLU A 161 43.64 60.51 -16.53
CA GLU A 161 44.48 59.33 -16.67
C GLU A 161 44.74 59.00 -18.14
N SER A 162 43.70 59.04 -18.98
CA SER A 162 43.77 58.61 -20.38
C SER A 162 43.81 59.72 -21.44
N ASP A 163 43.26 60.92 -21.15
CA ASP A 163 43.21 62.04 -22.09
C ASP A 163 44.31 63.10 -21.85
N LYS A 164 44.27 64.19 -22.61
CA LYS A 164 45.15 65.33 -22.40
C LYS A 164 44.77 66.08 -21.12
N ARG A 165 45.77 66.44 -20.33
CA ARG A 165 45.64 67.21 -19.07
C ARG A 165 45.57 68.73 -19.25
N SER A 166 45.84 69.22 -20.45
CA SER A 166 45.79 70.63 -20.78
C SER A 166 45.49 70.82 -22.27
N TYR A 167 44.59 71.75 -22.56
CA TYR A 167 44.14 72.08 -23.90
C TYR A 167 44.41 73.55 -24.22
N SER A 168 44.77 73.85 -25.48
CA SER A 168 45.00 75.22 -25.97
C SER A 168 44.03 75.54 -27.12
N VAL A 169 43.18 76.54 -26.92
CA VAL A 169 42.21 77.00 -27.92
C VAL A 169 42.25 78.52 -28.06
N SER A 170 42.17 79.02 -29.28
CA SER A 170 42.09 80.45 -29.58
C SER A 170 40.63 80.84 -29.73
N VAL A 171 40.15 81.77 -28.90
CA VAL A 171 38.82 82.37 -29.06
C VAL A 171 38.95 83.64 -29.88
N THR A 172 38.18 83.73 -30.96
CA THR A 172 38.01 84.96 -31.73
C THR A 172 36.65 85.57 -31.41
N VAL A 173 36.61 86.86 -31.11
CA VAL A 173 35.38 87.65 -31.01
C VAL A 173 35.38 88.73 -32.08
N THR A 174 34.23 88.98 -32.71
CA THR A 174 34.05 89.99 -33.75
C THR A 174 32.73 90.74 -33.56
N ASP A 175 32.74 92.04 -33.83
CA ASP A 175 31.57 92.95 -33.91
C ASP A 175 30.93 92.97 -35.33
N GLY A 176 31.60 92.35 -36.32
CA GLY A 176 31.21 92.36 -37.74
C GLY A 176 32.15 93.18 -38.64
N SER A 177 32.91 94.12 -38.07
CA SER A 177 33.88 94.99 -38.74
C SER A 177 35.32 94.64 -38.33
N ASN A 178 35.56 94.51 -37.02
CA ASN A 178 36.84 94.22 -36.38
C ASN A 178 36.80 92.89 -35.63
N SER A 179 37.97 92.40 -35.22
CA SER A 179 38.08 91.17 -34.44
C SER A 179 39.24 91.22 -33.45
N ALA A 180 39.06 90.52 -32.33
CA ALA A 180 40.10 90.28 -31.34
C ALA A 180 40.23 88.78 -31.05
N ASN A 181 41.46 88.35 -30.74
CA ASN A 181 41.77 86.96 -30.44
C ASN A 181 42.37 86.85 -29.03
N GLN A 182 41.99 85.80 -28.29
CA GLN A 182 42.55 85.44 -26.99
C GLN A 182 42.85 83.93 -26.96
N GLU A 183 44.11 83.57 -26.71
CA GLU A 183 44.50 82.18 -26.46
C GLU A 183 44.06 81.76 -25.06
N LEU A 184 43.30 80.68 -24.96
CA LEU A 184 42.85 80.07 -23.72
C LEU A 184 43.62 78.78 -23.43
N THR A 185 44.05 78.63 -22.18
CA THR A 185 44.56 77.37 -21.64
C THR A 185 43.53 76.78 -20.69
N ILE A 186 43.10 75.54 -20.94
CA ILE A 186 42.14 74.81 -20.10
C ILE A 186 42.86 73.63 -19.48
N LYS A 187 43.00 73.62 -18.15
CA LYS A 187 43.65 72.54 -17.40
C LYS A 187 42.61 71.59 -16.83
N VAL A 188 42.88 70.30 -16.94
CA VAL A 188 42.10 69.25 -16.27
C VAL A 188 42.74 68.95 -14.91
N ILE A 189 41.91 68.81 -13.89
CA ILE A 189 42.28 68.47 -12.52
C ILE A 189 41.83 67.03 -12.25
N ASP A 190 42.79 66.25 -11.78
CA ASP A 190 42.68 64.87 -11.30
C ASP A 190 41.70 64.74 -10.11
N VAL A 191 40.77 63.78 -10.15
CA VAL A 191 39.77 63.51 -9.10
C VAL A 191 39.56 62.00 -8.86
N ASN A 192 40.26 61.45 -7.87
CA ASN A 192 40.19 60.05 -7.41
C ASN A 192 38.90 59.29 -7.77
N GLU A 193 39.06 58.23 -8.55
CA GLU A 193 38.04 57.32 -9.01
C GLU A 193 37.97 56.07 -8.11
N ALA A 194 36.93 55.25 -8.25
CA ALA A 194 36.90 53.96 -7.57
C ALA A 194 37.69 52.92 -8.36
N PRO A 195 38.30 51.91 -7.70
CA PRO A 195 38.86 50.75 -8.38
C PRO A 195 37.83 50.06 -9.28
N VAL A 196 38.32 49.41 -10.33
CA VAL A 196 37.52 48.64 -11.28
C VAL A 196 37.88 47.15 -11.16
N ILE A 197 36.88 46.29 -10.93
CA ILE A 197 37.02 44.83 -11.02
C ILE A 197 36.84 44.42 -12.49
N SER A 198 37.78 43.65 -13.03
CA SER A 198 37.80 43.18 -14.42
C SER A 198 37.57 41.66 -14.49
N ASP A 199 36.74 41.21 -15.42
CA ASP A 199 36.57 39.79 -15.81
C ASP A 199 36.17 38.82 -14.67
N LEU A 200 35.58 39.30 -13.58
CA LEU A 200 35.04 38.45 -12.51
C LEU A 200 33.60 38.02 -12.85
N ALA A 201 33.41 36.73 -13.14
CA ALA A 201 32.09 36.15 -13.39
C ALA A 201 31.21 36.18 -12.13
N SER A 202 29.90 36.39 -12.31
CA SER A 202 28.92 36.35 -11.21
C SER A 202 28.67 34.93 -10.67
N SER A 203 29.00 33.90 -11.45
CA SER A 203 28.96 32.50 -11.06
C SER A 203 30.24 31.80 -11.51
N ILE A 204 30.85 31.04 -10.60
CA ILE A 204 32.12 30.33 -10.81
C ILE A 204 31.90 28.88 -10.41
N THR A 205 32.14 27.95 -11.33
CA THR A 205 32.08 26.52 -11.04
C THR A 205 33.48 26.00 -10.74
N VAL A 206 33.60 25.21 -9.67
CA VAL A 206 34.83 24.51 -9.30
C VAL A 206 34.55 23.02 -9.16
N ALA A 207 35.54 22.18 -9.44
CA ALA A 207 35.43 20.77 -9.11
C ALA A 207 35.55 20.59 -7.59
N GLU A 208 34.75 19.67 -7.05
CA GLU A 208 34.87 19.27 -5.64
C GLU A 208 36.30 18.80 -5.32
N ASN A 209 36.67 18.89 -4.04
CA ASN A 209 38.00 18.55 -3.54
C ASN A 209 39.16 19.46 -4.01
N GLU A 210 38.91 20.52 -4.79
CA GLU A 210 39.90 21.54 -5.15
C GLU A 210 39.69 22.83 -4.35
N THR A 211 40.77 23.49 -3.91
CA THR A 211 40.68 24.73 -3.13
C THR A 211 40.75 26.00 -3.98
N ASP A 212 41.19 25.90 -5.23
CA ASP A 212 41.39 27.07 -6.09
C ASP A 212 40.06 27.49 -6.72
N VAL A 213 39.72 28.78 -6.63
CA VAL A 213 38.45 29.30 -7.15
C VAL A 213 38.68 30.21 -8.35
N VAL A 214 39.26 31.39 -8.12
CA VAL A 214 39.51 32.38 -9.19
C VAL A 214 40.55 33.40 -8.73
N SER A 215 41.21 34.06 -9.67
CA SER A 215 41.99 35.27 -9.39
C SER A 215 41.17 36.51 -9.76
N VAL A 216 40.78 37.30 -8.76
CA VAL A 216 40.08 38.57 -8.93
C VAL A 216 41.07 39.60 -9.47
N SER A 217 40.84 40.05 -10.70
CA SER A 217 41.64 41.12 -11.31
C SER A 217 40.97 42.47 -11.05
N ALA A 218 41.72 43.43 -10.51
CA ALA A 218 41.25 44.79 -10.33
C ALA A 218 42.37 45.80 -10.58
N SER A 219 42.00 47.00 -11.02
CA SER A 219 42.91 48.12 -11.26
C SER A 219 42.28 49.42 -10.78
N ASP A 220 43.12 50.31 -10.27
CA ASP A 220 42.74 51.67 -9.92
C ASP A 220 43.21 52.61 -11.05
N PRO A 221 42.39 53.55 -11.56
CA PRO A 221 42.81 54.41 -12.66
C PRO A 221 44.03 55.27 -12.31
N GLU A 222 44.13 55.75 -11.06
CA GLU A 222 45.27 56.51 -10.52
C GLU A 222 46.45 55.61 -10.09
N ASN A 223 46.33 54.29 -10.29
CA ASN A 223 47.27 53.27 -9.82
C ASN A 223 47.45 53.26 -8.28
N GLY A 224 46.39 53.54 -7.54
CA GLY A 224 46.29 53.38 -6.09
C GLY A 224 46.57 51.96 -5.62
N THR A 225 47.00 51.83 -4.36
CA THR A 225 47.25 50.51 -3.76
C THR A 225 45.94 49.83 -3.39
N LEU A 226 45.65 48.68 -4.01
CA LEU A 226 44.41 47.96 -3.81
C LEU A 226 44.44 47.01 -2.61
N THR A 227 43.31 46.93 -1.91
CA THR A 227 43.04 45.98 -0.83
C THR A 227 41.78 45.18 -1.15
N PHE A 228 41.86 43.87 -0.95
CA PHE A 228 40.79 42.92 -1.24
C PHE A 228 40.22 42.38 0.06
N THR A 229 38.89 42.37 0.19
CA THR A 229 38.18 41.84 1.35
C THR A 229 36.98 41.01 0.92
N LEU A 230 36.60 40.05 1.77
CA LEU A 230 35.44 39.19 1.56
C LEU A 230 34.38 39.49 2.61
N SER A 231 33.12 39.53 2.18
CA SER A 231 31.95 39.59 3.06
C SER A 231 30.83 38.74 2.48
N GLY A 232 29.67 38.71 3.12
CA GLY A 232 28.55 37.83 2.73
C GLY A 232 28.42 36.58 3.61
N THR A 233 27.43 35.75 3.29
CA THR A 233 26.99 34.64 4.16
C THR A 233 28.02 33.54 4.29
N ASP A 234 28.73 33.22 3.20
CA ASP A 234 29.67 32.10 3.16
C ASP A 234 31.15 32.54 3.12
N ALA A 235 31.44 33.83 3.33
CA ALA A 235 32.81 34.36 3.30
C ALA A 235 33.76 33.67 4.28
N SER A 236 33.24 33.07 5.36
CA SER A 236 34.05 32.30 6.31
C SER A 236 34.74 31.08 5.71
N TYR A 237 34.19 30.49 4.63
CA TYR A 237 34.76 29.32 3.93
C TYR A 237 35.94 29.69 3.01
N PHE A 238 36.15 30.98 2.72
CA PHE A 238 37.11 31.45 1.73
C PHE A 238 38.21 32.31 2.35
N SER A 239 39.31 32.42 1.61
CA SER A 239 40.36 33.42 1.80
C SER A 239 40.65 34.14 0.49
N ILE A 240 40.92 35.46 0.56
CA ILE A 240 41.44 36.22 -0.57
C ILE A 240 42.83 36.74 -0.23
N SER A 241 43.79 36.56 -1.13
CA SER A 241 45.15 37.07 -0.96
C SER A 241 45.21 38.57 -1.20
N SER A 242 46.33 39.20 -0.82
CA SER A 242 46.61 40.60 -1.16
C SER A 242 46.77 40.85 -2.67
N THR A 243 46.85 39.80 -3.48
CA THR A 243 46.91 39.87 -4.94
C THR A 243 45.61 39.44 -5.60
N GLY A 244 44.50 39.32 -4.84
CA GLY A 244 43.18 38.99 -5.38
C GLY A 244 42.93 37.50 -5.65
N VAL A 245 43.80 36.59 -5.21
CA VAL A 245 43.58 35.14 -5.40
C VAL A 245 42.57 34.65 -4.37
N LEU A 246 41.39 34.22 -4.84
CA LEU A 246 40.32 33.65 -4.03
C LEU A 246 40.45 32.12 -3.98
N THR A 247 40.47 31.57 -2.77
CA THR A 247 40.53 30.13 -2.50
C THR A 247 39.57 29.73 -1.40
N PHE A 248 39.17 28.46 -1.40
CA PHE A 248 38.59 27.82 -0.23
C PHE A 248 39.65 27.60 0.85
N LYS A 249 39.26 27.73 2.13
CA LYS A 249 40.12 27.40 3.28
C LYS A 249 40.25 25.89 3.51
N THR A 250 39.25 25.14 3.07
CA THR A 250 39.21 23.67 3.10
C THR A 250 38.48 23.25 1.85
N ALA A 251 38.99 22.22 1.17
CA ALA A 251 38.40 21.76 -0.08
C ALA A 251 36.88 21.53 0.11
N PRO A 252 36.04 22.03 -0.83
CA PRO A 252 34.61 21.88 -0.74
C PRO A 252 34.21 20.42 -1.00
N ASP A 253 33.07 20.05 -0.43
CA ASP A 253 32.46 18.72 -0.50
C ASP A 253 31.02 18.91 -0.97
N TYR A 254 30.71 18.40 -2.16
CA TYR A 254 29.47 18.69 -2.88
C TYR A 254 28.25 18.24 -2.06
N GLU A 255 28.37 17.05 -1.46
CA GLU A 255 27.35 16.40 -0.62
C GLU A 255 27.06 17.22 0.64
N THR A 256 28.05 17.94 1.17
CA THR A 256 27.87 18.81 2.34
C THR A 256 27.22 20.15 1.95
N LYS A 257 27.72 20.80 0.89
CA LYS A 257 27.18 22.08 0.41
C LYS A 257 27.64 22.39 -1.02
N SER A 258 26.69 22.45 -1.96
CA SER A 258 26.94 22.62 -3.40
C SER A 258 26.97 24.07 -3.92
N SER A 259 26.68 25.06 -3.07
CA SER A 259 26.67 26.47 -3.50
C SER A 259 27.01 27.42 -2.35
N TYR A 260 27.87 28.41 -2.65
CA TYR A 260 28.39 29.38 -1.68
C TYR A 260 28.21 30.81 -2.21
N SER A 261 27.66 31.69 -1.38
CA SER A 261 27.45 33.11 -1.73
C SER A 261 28.36 34.04 -0.93
N LEU A 262 29.13 34.88 -1.64
CA LEU A 262 29.99 35.88 -1.03
C LEU A 262 30.12 37.14 -1.90
N THR A 263 30.56 38.23 -1.27
CA THR A 263 30.80 39.53 -1.90
C THR A 263 32.30 39.84 -1.84
N VAL A 264 32.92 40.06 -2.99
CA VAL A 264 34.30 40.55 -3.10
C VAL A 264 34.27 42.07 -3.11
N THR A 265 35.04 42.70 -2.22
CA THR A 265 35.18 44.17 -2.16
C THR A 265 36.63 44.57 -2.36
N VAL A 266 36.85 45.52 -3.27
CA VAL A 266 38.16 46.11 -3.60
C VAL A 266 38.16 47.59 -3.20
N SER A 267 39.23 48.04 -2.54
CA SER A 267 39.40 49.43 -2.11
C SER A 267 40.81 49.94 -2.37
N ASP A 268 40.93 51.19 -2.82
CA ASP A 268 42.16 51.99 -2.92
C ASP A 268 42.51 52.73 -1.60
N GLY A 269 41.65 52.64 -0.59
CA GLY A 269 41.75 53.36 0.69
C GLY A 269 40.85 54.60 0.82
N SER A 270 40.26 55.08 -0.27
CA SER A 270 39.35 56.24 -0.31
C SER A 270 37.95 55.86 -0.79
N SER A 271 37.90 54.99 -1.80
CA SER A 271 36.74 54.51 -2.52
C SER A 271 36.70 52.97 -2.49
N THR A 272 35.54 52.39 -2.78
CA THR A 272 35.34 50.93 -2.78
C THR A 272 34.40 50.50 -3.89
N ILE A 273 34.66 49.34 -4.49
CA ILE A 273 33.73 48.63 -5.37
C ILE A 273 33.49 47.22 -4.81
N SER A 274 32.25 46.74 -4.92
CA SER A 274 31.86 45.40 -4.45
C SER A 274 31.13 44.63 -5.55
N GLN A 275 31.38 43.32 -5.64
CA GLN A 275 30.67 42.43 -6.56
C GLN A 275 30.28 41.14 -5.82
N ASP A 276 29.00 40.77 -5.93
CA ASP A 276 28.48 39.50 -5.45
C ASP A 276 28.82 38.38 -6.43
N ILE A 277 29.30 37.26 -5.89
CA ILE A 277 29.62 36.05 -6.65
C ILE A 277 29.02 34.81 -5.99
N THR A 278 28.63 33.85 -6.80
CA THR A 278 28.23 32.50 -6.36
C THR A 278 29.26 31.49 -6.83
N VAL A 279 29.87 30.77 -5.89
CA VAL A 279 30.75 29.63 -6.18
C VAL A 279 29.91 28.36 -6.12
N ILE A 280 29.86 27.62 -7.22
CA ILE A 280 29.15 26.35 -7.36
C ILE A 280 30.20 25.24 -7.28
N ASP A 281 29.99 24.32 -6.35
CA ASP A 281 30.77 23.10 -6.28
C ASP A 281 30.14 22.09 -7.26
N GLU A 282 30.96 21.43 -8.09
CA GLU A 282 30.53 20.45 -9.08
C GLU A 282 31.09 19.07 -8.72
N ALA A 283 30.20 18.07 -8.65
CA ALA A 283 30.56 16.70 -8.32
C ALA A 283 31.45 16.06 -9.40
N GLN A 284 32.45 15.28 -8.98
CA GLN A 284 33.28 14.50 -9.91
C GLN A 284 32.52 13.24 -10.36
N THR A 285 32.41 13.04 -11.68
CA THR A 285 31.75 11.85 -12.25
C THR A 285 32.70 10.95 -13.03
N THR A 286 32.46 9.64 -12.96
CA THR A 286 33.04 8.61 -13.84
C THR A 286 32.01 8.18 -14.89
N ALA A 287 32.43 8.08 -16.15
CA ALA A 287 31.56 7.68 -17.25
C ALA A 287 31.64 6.16 -17.51
N PHE A 288 30.49 5.49 -17.47
CA PHE A 288 30.31 4.12 -17.93
C PHE A 288 29.70 4.11 -19.33
N THR A 289 30.42 3.56 -20.31
CA THR A 289 30.00 3.53 -21.72
C THR A 289 29.74 2.12 -22.20
N GLY A 290 28.75 1.95 -23.07
CA GLY A 290 28.39 0.63 -23.59
C GLY A 290 27.40 0.63 -24.74
N TYR A 291 26.91 -0.56 -25.08
CA TYR A 291 25.93 -0.83 -26.12
C TYR A 291 24.79 -1.74 -25.62
N SER A 292 23.57 -1.50 -26.08
CA SER A 292 22.45 -2.46 -25.98
C SER A 292 22.23 -3.13 -27.34
N ILE A 293 22.35 -4.46 -27.39
CA ILE A 293 22.42 -5.25 -28.62
C ILE A 293 21.39 -6.40 -28.62
N ASP A 294 20.31 -6.19 -29.34
CA ASP A 294 19.27 -7.12 -29.80
C ASP A 294 18.81 -6.63 -31.19
N GLY A 295 19.78 -6.51 -32.12
CA GLY A 295 19.85 -5.34 -32.99
C GLY A 295 20.37 -4.12 -32.23
N TYR A 296 21.04 -3.17 -32.89
CA TYR A 296 21.41 -1.92 -32.21
C TYR A 296 20.12 -1.20 -31.79
N ILE A 297 19.81 -1.21 -30.48
CA ILE A 297 18.52 -0.71 -29.96
C ILE A 297 18.61 0.79 -29.70
N SER A 298 17.81 1.59 -30.38
CA SER A 298 17.67 3.03 -30.12
C SER A 298 16.47 3.36 -29.24
N GLY A 299 16.66 4.22 -28.24
CA GLY A 299 15.59 4.67 -27.35
C GLY A 299 15.35 3.77 -26.12
N ALA A 300 16.21 2.79 -25.85
CA ALA A 300 16.18 2.02 -24.60
C ALA A 300 16.70 2.86 -23.44
N THR A 301 16.06 2.74 -22.28
CA THR A 301 16.54 3.34 -21.03
C THR A 301 17.46 2.36 -20.32
N VAL A 302 18.76 2.68 -20.27
CA VAL A 302 19.76 1.87 -19.58
C VAL A 302 20.00 2.47 -18.19
N PHE A 303 19.91 1.67 -17.14
CA PHE A 303 20.14 2.12 -15.78
C PHE A 303 20.90 1.08 -14.95
N ILE A 304 21.64 1.55 -13.95
CA ILE A 304 22.29 0.69 -12.97
C ILE A 304 21.27 0.44 -11.86
N ASP A 305 20.79 -0.80 -11.76
CA ASP A 305 19.79 -1.26 -10.81
C ASP A 305 20.46 -1.51 -9.45
N GLN A 306 20.44 -0.51 -8.58
CA GLN A 306 21.22 -0.48 -7.34
C GLN A 306 20.64 -1.43 -6.29
N ASN A 307 19.33 -1.60 -6.30
CA ASN A 307 18.59 -2.39 -5.32
C ASN A 307 18.09 -3.74 -5.85
N PHE A 308 18.51 -4.11 -7.06
CA PHE A 308 18.26 -5.41 -7.66
C PHE A 308 16.76 -5.66 -7.95
N ASN A 309 15.94 -4.63 -8.16
CA ASN A 309 14.49 -4.76 -8.35
C ASN A 309 14.05 -4.66 -9.83
N PHE A 310 15.00 -4.53 -10.76
CA PHE A 310 14.81 -4.40 -12.20
C PHE A 310 13.87 -3.27 -12.64
N SER A 311 13.65 -2.30 -11.77
CA SER A 311 12.79 -1.15 -12.01
C SER A 311 13.60 0.12 -11.83
N LYS A 312 13.50 1.04 -12.78
CA LYS A 312 14.21 2.32 -12.66
C LYS A 312 13.63 3.14 -11.51
N ASP A 313 14.39 3.29 -10.45
CA ASP A 313 14.01 4.06 -9.27
C ASP A 313 14.55 5.50 -9.29
N ALA A 314 13.92 6.36 -8.48
CA ALA A 314 14.41 7.72 -8.29
C ALA A 314 15.76 7.69 -7.54
N GLY A 315 16.79 8.26 -8.16
CA GLY A 315 18.15 8.26 -7.62
C GLY A 315 19.11 7.33 -8.35
N GLU A 316 18.60 6.45 -9.22
CA GLU A 316 19.47 5.58 -10.01
C GLU A 316 20.05 6.29 -11.24
N TYR A 317 21.30 5.95 -11.54
CA TYR A 317 22.02 6.47 -12.70
C TYR A 317 21.52 5.80 -13.98
N SER A 318 21.22 6.61 -14.99
CA SER A 318 20.64 6.11 -16.24
C SER A 318 21.05 6.92 -17.47
N ALA A 319 20.86 6.33 -18.65
CA ALA A 319 21.08 6.92 -19.96
C ALA A 319 20.04 6.38 -20.97
N ILE A 320 19.94 7.01 -22.13
CA ILE A 320 19.12 6.54 -23.25
C ILE A 320 20.05 6.16 -24.39
N THR A 321 19.79 5.03 -25.04
CA THR A 321 20.60 4.58 -26.17
C THR A 321 20.39 5.41 -27.43
N ASP A 322 21.48 5.67 -28.17
CA ASP A 322 21.45 6.35 -29.46
C ASP A 322 21.07 5.41 -30.62
N SER A 323 21.18 5.87 -31.87
CA SER A 323 20.83 5.08 -33.06
C SER A 323 21.72 3.85 -33.30
N ASN A 324 22.87 3.76 -32.63
CA ASN A 324 23.79 2.61 -32.69
C ASN A 324 23.72 1.79 -31.40
N GLY A 325 22.68 1.97 -30.58
CA GLY A 325 22.56 1.29 -29.29
C GLY A 325 23.54 1.78 -28.23
N ALA A 326 24.34 2.81 -28.50
CA ALA A 326 25.38 3.28 -27.60
C ALA A 326 24.79 4.13 -26.47
N PHE A 327 25.35 4.02 -25.27
CA PHE A 327 24.95 4.82 -24.10
C PHE A 327 26.15 5.27 -23.26
N THR A 328 25.95 6.30 -22.45
CA THR A 328 26.93 6.80 -21.47
C THR A 328 26.21 7.19 -20.18
N ILE A 329 26.50 6.49 -19.08
CA ILE A 329 25.99 6.78 -17.75
C ILE A 329 27.10 7.49 -16.96
N ASN A 330 26.88 8.74 -16.56
CA ASN A 330 27.80 9.48 -15.70
C ASN A 330 27.41 9.26 -14.24
N VAL A 331 28.34 8.74 -13.44
CA VAL A 331 28.13 8.30 -12.07
C VAL A 331 29.05 9.07 -11.13
N SER A 332 28.59 9.48 -9.95
CA SER A 332 29.47 10.13 -8.97
C SER A 332 30.66 9.22 -8.61
N SER A 333 31.86 9.80 -8.54
CA SER A 333 33.11 9.08 -8.27
C SER A 333 33.10 8.34 -6.93
N THR A 334 32.30 8.80 -5.96
CA THR A 334 32.10 8.15 -4.65
C THR A 334 31.24 6.89 -4.73
N ASP A 335 30.29 6.83 -5.67
CA ASP A 335 29.38 5.68 -5.83
C ASP A 335 29.95 4.56 -6.71
N VAL A 336 30.99 4.86 -7.52
CA VAL A 336 31.60 3.92 -8.48
C VAL A 336 31.95 2.57 -7.83
N GLY A 337 32.52 2.59 -6.62
CA GLY A 337 32.97 1.37 -5.94
C GLY A 337 31.84 0.38 -5.66
N CYS A 338 30.64 0.87 -5.34
CA CYS A 338 29.45 0.04 -5.18
C CYS A 338 28.90 -0.41 -6.55
N LEU A 339 28.70 0.56 -7.44
CA LEU A 339 27.86 0.39 -8.63
C LEU A 339 28.44 -0.55 -9.68
N VAL A 340 29.76 -0.75 -9.71
CA VAL A 340 30.39 -1.74 -10.59
C VAL A 340 29.94 -3.18 -10.31
N ASN A 341 29.44 -3.45 -9.11
CA ASN A 341 28.95 -4.76 -8.67
C ASN A 341 27.41 -4.85 -8.72
N ARG A 342 26.72 -3.94 -9.41
CA ARG A 342 25.26 -3.91 -9.52
C ARG A 342 24.80 -4.25 -10.94
N PRO A 343 23.61 -4.88 -11.09
CA PRO A 343 23.05 -5.14 -12.41
C PRO A 343 22.84 -3.89 -13.23
N ILE A 344 22.89 -4.06 -14.55
CA ILE A 344 22.53 -3.01 -15.50
C ILE A 344 21.37 -3.52 -16.32
N VAL A 345 20.29 -2.75 -16.33
CA VAL A 345 19.06 -3.08 -17.02
C VAL A 345 18.89 -2.13 -18.19
N ALA A 346 18.63 -2.68 -19.37
CA ALA A 346 18.15 -1.95 -20.53
C ALA A 346 16.64 -2.18 -20.67
N ASP A 347 15.83 -1.20 -20.28
CA ASP A 347 14.38 -1.21 -20.49
C ASP A 347 14.06 -0.69 -21.88
N VAL A 348 13.53 -1.57 -22.73
CA VAL A 348 13.23 -1.29 -24.13
C VAL A 348 11.73 -0.98 -24.25
N PRO A 349 11.34 0.30 -24.40
CA PRO A 349 9.94 0.68 -24.46
C PRO A 349 9.31 0.37 -25.83
N VAL A 350 7.98 0.33 -25.88
CA VAL A 350 7.24 0.37 -27.15
C VAL A 350 7.61 1.65 -27.90
N GLY A 351 7.98 1.52 -29.18
CA GLY A 351 8.44 2.65 -30.00
C GLY A 351 9.96 2.85 -30.03
N ALA A 352 10.75 2.07 -29.28
CA ALA A 352 12.18 1.93 -29.53
C ALA A 352 12.42 1.32 -30.93
N GLU A 353 13.60 1.54 -31.51
CA GLU A 353 13.96 1.01 -32.83
C GLU A 353 15.06 -0.04 -32.70
N ASP A 354 14.76 -1.27 -33.12
CA ASP A 354 15.73 -2.34 -33.34
C ASP A 354 16.25 -2.22 -34.78
N SER A 355 17.57 -2.10 -34.96
CA SER A 355 18.19 -1.92 -36.28
C SER A 355 17.91 -3.07 -37.28
N THR A 356 17.58 -4.27 -36.78
CA THR A 356 17.32 -5.47 -37.56
C THR A 356 15.82 -5.71 -37.79
N LEU A 357 14.98 -5.52 -36.77
CA LEU A 357 13.54 -5.82 -36.82
C LEU A 357 12.63 -4.58 -37.00
N GLY A 358 13.16 -3.38 -36.82
CA GLY A 358 12.42 -2.11 -36.86
C GLY A 358 11.78 -1.76 -35.51
N THR A 359 10.66 -1.04 -35.52
CA THR A 359 10.02 -0.55 -34.31
C THR A 359 9.57 -1.68 -33.36
N VAL A 360 9.98 -1.59 -32.10
CA VAL A 360 9.60 -2.51 -31.03
C VAL A 360 8.10 -2.39 -30.71
N SER A 361 7.37 -3.50 -30.86
CA SER A 361 5.91 -3.55 -30.69
C SER A 361 5.45 -3.91 -29.28
N ASN A 362 6.29 -4.59 -28.49
CA ASN A 362 6.02 -4.95 -27.10
C ASN A 362 7.25 -4.61 -26.25
N ALA A 363 7.07 -3.98 -25.10
CA ALA A 363 8.19 -3.62 -24.24
C ALA A 363 8.81 -4.86 -23.59
N TYR A 364 10.13 -4.84 -23.41
CA TYR A 364 10.89 -5.91 -22.76
C TYR A 364 12.13 -5.34 -22.07
N GLN A 365 12.80 -6.16 -21.27
CA GLN A 365 14.03 -5.77 -20.58
C GLN A 365 15.16 -6.73 -20.94
N MET A 366 16.36 -6.18 -21.08
CA MET A 366 17.60 -6.95 -21.13
C MET A 366 18.44 -6.66 -19.89
N ILE A 367 19.02 -7.69 -19.28
CA ILE A 367 19.70 -7.58 -18.00
C ILE A 367 21.14 -8.02 -18.15
N LEU A 368 22.05 -7.23 -17.61
CA LEU A 368 23.46 -7.56 -17.43
C LEU A 368 23.73 -7.72 -15.91
N PRO A 369 24.34 -8.83 -15.46
CA PRO A 369 24.54 -9.11 -14.03
C PRO A 369 25.33 -8.07 -13.23
N SER A 370 26.51 -7.65 -13.70
CA SER A 370 27.25 -6.49 -13.19
C SER A 370 28.45 -6.18 -14.08
N ILE A 371 29.04 -4.98 -13.96
CA ILE A 371 30.26 -4.61 -14.69
C ILE A 371 31.42 -5.51 -14.27
N SER A 372 31.59 -5.73 -12.96
CA SER A 372 32.65 -6.58 -12.40
C SER A 372 32.58 -8.02 -12.92
N ASP A 373 31.38 -8.58 -13.10
CA ASP A 373 31.20 -9.94 -13.62
C ASP A 373 31.58 -10.07 -15.11
N THR A 374 31.61 -8.96 -15.86
CA THR A 374 32.02 -8.92 -17.28
C THR A 374 33.51 -8.85 -17.51
N GLY A 375 34.26 -8.18 -16.62
CA GLY A 375 35.70 -7.96 -16.81
C GLY A 375 36.06 -7.19 -18.09
N ALA A 376 35.08 -6.60 -18.80
CA ALA A 376 35.27 -5.89 -20.06
C ALA A 376 35.35 -4.38 -19.85
N GLY A 377 36.14 -3.68 -20.68
CA GLY A 377 36.25 -2.21 -20.64
C GLY A 377 35.06 -1.46 -21.26
N SER A 378 34.10 -2.16 -21.87
CA SER A 378 32.87 -1.62 -22.46
C SER A 378 31.69 -2.49 -22.07
N ILE A 379 30.58 -1.87 -21.65
CA ILE A 379 29.38 -2.58 -21.20
C ILE A 379 28.60 -3.04 -22.43
N VAL A 380 28.20 -4.30 -22.50
CA VAL A 380 27.38 -4.82 -23.61
C VAL A 380 26.21 -5.60 -23.02
N ILE A 381 25.00 -5.08 -23.23
CA ILE A 381 23.74 -5.64 -22.69
C ILE A 381 23.02 -6.31 -23.85
N THR A 382 22.67 -7.59 -23.71
CA THR A 382 22.07 -8.38 -24.80
C THR A 382 20.95 -9.29 -24.29
N PRO A 383 20.13 -9.88 -25.18
CA PRO A 383 19.19 -10.93 -24.76
C PRO A 383 19.90 -12.12 -24.12
N PHE A 384 21.13 -12.43 -24.55
CA PHE A 384 21.93 -13.51 -23.97
C PHE A 384 22.35 -13.25 -22.54
N THR A 385 22.69 -12.00 -22.19
CA THR A 385 23.05 -11.67 -20.80
C THR A 385 21.85 -11.81 -19.87
N SER A 386 20.64 -11.68 -20.41
CA SER A 386 19.38 -11.85 -19.66
C SER A 386 19.12 -13.30 -19.25
N LEU A 387 19.78 -14.28 -19.88
CA LEU A 387 19.72 -15.69 -19.47
C LEU A 387 20.32 -15.91 -18.07
N PHE A 388 21.16 -14.99 -17.62
CA PHE A 388 21.74 -15.04 -16.28
C PHE A 388 20.88 -14.35 -15.22
N ALA A 389 19.70 -13.83 -15.57
CA ALA A 389 18.78 -13.22 -14.62
C ALA A 389 18.43 -14.19 -13.47
N GLU A 390 18.32 -15.50 -13.72
CA GLU A 390 18.09 -16.50 -12.66
C GLU A 390 19.16 -16.43 -11.55
N ALA A 391 20.42 -16.14 -11.88
CA ALA A 391 21.47 -16.02 -10.88
C ALA A 391 21.22 -14.83 -9.94
N ILE A 392 20.79 -13.70 -10.50
CA ILE A 392 20.39 -12.49 -9.76
C ILE A 392 19.20 -12.83 -8.84
N LEU A 393 18.21 -13.52 -9.39
CA LEU A 393 16.99 -13.91 -8.69
C LEU A 393 17.23 -14.92 -7.56
N SER A 394 18.09 -15.92 -7.79
CA SER A 394 18.43 -16.92 -6.79
C SER A 394 19.15 -16.32 -5.57
N ALA A 395 20.03 -15.34 -5.80
CA ALA A 395 20.75 -14.64 -4.74
C ALA A 395 19.83 -13.76 -3.88
N LYS A 396 18.77 -13.18 -4.47
CA LYS A 396 17.72 -12.46 -3.74
C LYS A 396 16.84 -13.37 -2.88
N SER A 397 16.89 -14.69 -3.03
CA SER A 397 15.99 -15.57 -2.27
C SER A 397 16.30 -15.67 -0.76
N GLU A 398 17.35 -15.00 -0.29
CA GLU A 398 17.70 -14.89 1.13
C GLU A 398 17.45 -13.51 1.74
N ILE A 399 16.85 -12.56 0.98
CA ILE A 399 16.46 -11.25 1.50
C ILE A 399 14.94 -11.12 1.52
N ASP A 400 14.43 -10.53 2.60
CA ASP A 400 12.99 -10.50 2.91
C ASP A 400 12.24 -9.38 2.16
N GLU A 401 12.96 -8.31 1.76
CA GLU A 401 12.44 -7.15 1.03
C GLU A 401 13.47 -6.64 0.00
N ASP A 402 12.98 -5.98 -1.05
CA ASP A 402 13.85 -5.24 -1.98
C ASP A 402 14.57 -4.13 -1.21
N LEU A 403 15.85 -3.93 -1.53
CA LEU A 403 16.60 -2.88 -0.89
C LEU A 403 16.06 -1.50 -1.32
N SER A 404 16.16 -0.50 -0.47
CA SER A 404 16.15 0.88 -0.96
C SER A 404 17.38 1.14 -1.83
N VAL A 405 17.34 2.15 -2.69
CA VAL A 405 18.50 2.59 -3.50
C VAL A 405 19.74 2.79 -2.61
N ALA A 406 19.57 3.39 -1.42
CA ALA A 406 20.64 3.59 -0.45
C ALA A 406 21.19 2.28 0.16
N GLU A 407 20.31 1.34 0.52
CA GLU A 407 20.72 0.03 1.04
C GLU A 407 21.38 -0.84 -0.04
N GLY A 408 21.02 -0.61 -1.31
CA GLY A 408 21.66 -1.18 -2.48
C GLY A 408 23.17 -0.94 -2.52
N CYS A 409 23.64 0.20 -2.02
CA CYS A 409 25.08 0.51 -1.86
C CYS A 409 25.62 0.35 -0.43
N SER A 410 24.95 -0.45 0.40
CA SER A 410 25.43 -0.87 1.71
C SER A 410 26.00 -2.29 1.70
N SER A 411 26.43 -2.76 2.88
CA SER A 411 26.84 -4.15 3.09
C SER A 411 25.76 -5.18 2.70
N SER A 412 24.47 -4.82 2.81
CA SER A 412 23.37 -5.70 2.40
C SER A 412 23.40 -5.93 0.89
N GLY A 413 23.55 -4.86 0.10
CA GLY A 413 23.71 -4.93 -1.35
C GLY A 413 24.98 -5.66 -1.78
N ASP A 414 26.10 -5.43 -1.08
CA ASP A 414 27.37 -6.12 -1.38
C ASP A 414 27.31 -7.64 -1.15
N ASN A 415 26.59 -8.07 -0.10
CA ASN A 415 26.37 -9.49 0.17
C ASN A 415 25.54 -10.15 -0.94
N ILE A 416 24.51 -9.46 -1.45
CA ILE A 416 23.71 -9.94 -2.59
C ILE A 416 24.60 -10.03 -3.83
N ALA A 417 25.32 -8.96 -4.17
CA ALA A 417 26.21 -8.92 -5.32
C ALA A 417 27.24 -10.07 -5.30
N THR A 418 27.81 -10.39 -4.13
CA THR A 418 28.75 -11.51 -3.97
C THR A 418 28.11 -12.85 -4.33
N LYS A 419 26.90 -13.13 -3.82
CA LYS A 419 26.15 -14.36 -4.13
C LYS A 419 25.77 -14.45 -5.61
N ILE A 420 25.42 -13.31 -6.23
CA ILE A 420 25.16 -13.22 -7.66
C ILE A 420 26.41 -13.66 -8.42
N SER A 421 27.57 -13.05 -8.15
CA SER A 421 28.83 -13.39 -8.81
C SER A 421 29.18 -14.89 -8.67
N GLU A 422 29.01 -15.47 -7.47
CA GLU A 422 29.25 -16.92 -7.25
C GLU A 422 28.35 -17.80 -8.12
N ARG A 423 27.05 -17.47 -8.23
CA ARG A 423 26.10 -18.22 -9.07
C ARG A 423 26.36 -17.99 -10.55
N ILE A 424 26.69 -16.77 -10.96
CA ILE A 424 27.07 -16.41 -12.33
C ILE A 424 28.27 -17.24 -12.77
N ASP A 425 29.30 -17.39 -11.94
CA ASP A 425 30.49 -18.19 -12.27
C ASP A 425 30.18 -19.68 -12.44
N SER A 426 29.22 -20.20 -11.68
CA SER A 426 28.67 -21.54 -11.87
C SER A 426 27.95 -21.69 -13.22
N LEU A 427 27.07 -20.76 -13.58
CA LEU A 427 26.35 -20.77 -14.87
C LEU A 427 27.30 -20.60 -16.06
N LYS A 428 28.27 -19.68 -15.98
CA LYS A 428 29.33 -19.50 -17.00
C LYS A 428 30.03 -20.82 -17.27
N SER A 429 30.38 -21.56 -16.21
CA SER A 429 31.02 -22.87 -16.31
C SER A 429 30.10 -23.91 -16.96
N SER A 430 28.81 -23.94 -16.58
CA SER A 430 27.80 -24.85 -17.19
C SER A 430 27.66 -24.60 -18.69
N ILE A 431 27.45 -23.33 -19.10
CA ILE A 431 27.29 -22.95 -20.51
C ILE A 431 28.55 -23.28 -21.32
N GLN A 432 29.73 -22.96 -20.79
CA GLN A 432 31.00 -23.25 -21.46
C GLN A 432 31.22 -24.76 -21.64
N ASN A 433 30.89 -25.57 -20.64
CA ASN A 433 31.10 -27.02 -20.69
C ASN A 433 30.08 -27.73 -21.60
N ASN A 434 28.81 -27.31 -21.56
CA ASN A 434 27.72 -27.97 -22.30
C ASN A 434 27.62 -27.48 -23.76
N PHE A 435 27.84 -26.19 -24.01
CA PHE A 435 27.62 -25.59 -25.32
C PHE A 435 28.88 -25.10 -26.01
N GLY A 436 30.01 -25.00 -25.30
CA GLY A 436 31.25 -24.47 -25.85
C GLY A 436 31.21 -22.96 -26.11
N ILE A 437 30.28 -22.24 -25.47
CA ILE A 437 30.12 -20.79 -25.60
C ILE A 437 30.78 -20.12 -24.40
N SER A 438 31.72 -19.21 -24.63
CA SER A 438 32.35 -18.46 -23.55
C SER A 438 31.50 -17.29 -23.11
N PHE A 439 31.70 -16.81 -21.88
CA PHE A 439 31.01 -15.62 -21.40
C PHE A 439 31.33 -14.37 -22.24
N THR A 440 32.56 -14.28 -22.76
CA THR A 440 32.97 -13.23 -23.68
C THR A 440 32.18 -13.27 -24.98
N ASP A 441 31.82 -14.45 -25.48
CA ASP A 441 30.98 -14.56 -26.69
C ASP A 441 29.59 -13.95 -26.43
N LEU A 442 28.99 -14.23 -25.26
CA LEU A 442 27.66 -13.72 -24.86
C LEU A 442 27.62 -12.21 -24.59
N THR A 443 28.79 -11.61 -24.31
CA THR A 443 28.98 -10.19 -23.98
C THR A 443 29.74 -9.43 -25.06
N SER A 444 29.98 -10.04 -26.22
CA SER A 444 30.62 -9.38 -27.37
C SER A 444 29.59 -8.72 -28.28
N ASP A 445 30.05 -7.79 -29.13
CA ASP A 445 29.25 -7.30 -30.26
C ASP A 445 29.14 -8.40 -31.33
N PHE A 446 28.15 -9.29 -31.13
CA PHE A 446 27.88 -10.42 -32.02
C PHE A 446 27.31 -10.00 -33.38
N ILE A 447 26.88 -8.75 -33.55
CA ILE A 447 26.46 -8.20 -34.84
C ILE A 447 27.69 -7.89 -35.69
N ALA A 448 28.72 -7.28 -35.09
CA ALA A 448 29.98 -6.97 -35.77
C ALA A 448 30.84 -8.21 -36.06
N SER A 449 30.74 -9.26 -35.22
CA SER A 449 31.45 -10.53 -35.39
C SER A 449 30.61 -11.73 -34.94
N SER A 450 29.71 -12.22 -35.80
CA SER A 450 28.80 -13.32 -35.48
C SER A 450 29.50 -14.67 -35.37
N GLY A 451 29.26 -15.40 -34.27
CA GLY A 451 29.62 -16.82 -34.13
C GLY A 451 28.52 -17.76 -34.63
N GLU A 452 28.79 -19.08 -34.70
CA GLU A 452 27.79 -20.06 -35.12
C GLU A 452 26.61 -20.17 -34.13
N LYS A 453 26.86 -20.02 -32.82
CA LYS A 453 25.84 -20.18 -31.75
C LYS A 453 25.36 -18.87 -31.11
N VAL A 454 26.21 -17.85 -31.09
CA VAL A 454 25.87 -16.50 -30.61
C VAL A 454 25.82 -15.59 -31.82
N ASN A 455 24.59 -15.34 -32.29
CA ASN A 455 24.30 -14.52 -33.47
C ASN A 455 22.91 -13.89 -33.33
N GLU A 456 22.60 -12.99 -34.27
CA GLU A 456 21.34 -12.26 -34.33
C GLU A 456 20.10 -13.17 -34.32
N THR A 457 20.13 -14.33 -34.99
CA THR A 457 18.97 -15.23 -35.00
C THR A 457 18.70 -15.84 -33.62
N ALA A 458 19.74 -16.20 -32.88
CA ALA A 458 19.60 -16.70 -31.52
C ALA A 458 19.19 -15.58 -30.55
N ALA A 459 19.71 -14.36 -30.72
CA ALA A 459 19.29 -13.18 -29.95
C ALA A 459 17.79 -12.91 -30.12
N GLN A 460 17.31 -12.89 -31.37
CA GLN A 460 15.89 -12.69 -31.69
C GLN A 460 14.98 -13.79 -31.11
N ASN A 461 15.45 -15.03 -31.02
CA ASN A 461 14.67 -16.09 -30.38
C ASN A 461 14.49 -15.84 -28.89
N ILE A 462 15.51 -15.32 -28.20
CA ILE A 462 15.39 -14.92 -26.79
C ILE A 462 14.50 -13.66 -26.70
N ALA A 463 14.73 -12.65 -27.53
CA ALA A 463 13.96 -11.41 -27.52
C ALA A 463 12.45 -11.62 -27.68
N LYS A 464 12.03 -12.60 -28.48
CA LYS A 464 10.60 -12.96 -28.64
C LYS A 464 9.92 -13.37 -27.33
N ILE A 465 10.64 -13.95 -26.37
CA ILE A 465 10.04 -14.42 -25.11
C ILE A 465 10.06 -13.36 -24.00
N LEU A 466 11.03 -12.43 -24.02
CA LEU A 466 11.22 -11.43 -22.97
C LEU A 466 9.96 -10.59 -22.67
N PRO A 467 9.17 -10.11 -23.67
CA PRO A 467 7.92 -9.39 -23.40
C PRO A 467 6.90 -10.23 -22.61
N TYR A 468 6.84 -11.54 -22.86
CA TYR A 468 5.89 -12.42 -22.19
C TYR A 468 6.36 -12.79 -20.79
N LEU A 469 7.67 -12.95 -20.57
CA LEU A 469 8.22 -13.10 -19.22
C LEU A 469 7.91 -11.86 -18.37
N ARG A 470 8.08 -10.65 -18.93
CA ARG A 470 7.67 -9.40 -18.28
C ARG A 470 6.17 -9.36 -18.00
N SER A 471 5.33 -9.83 -18.94
CA SER A 471 3.89 -9.88 -18.71
C SER A 471 3.49 -10.87 -17.61
N ILE A 472 4.14 -12.03 -17.50
CA ILE A 472 3.92 -12.98 -16.40
C ILE A 472 4.32 -12.32 -15.09
N ASP A 473 5.49 -11.67 -15.09
CA ASP A 473 6.00 -10.95 -13.94
C ASP A 473 5.01 -9.89 -13.45
N ASP A 474 4.57 -8.99 -14.34
CA ASP A 474 3.62 -7.93 -14.02
C ASP A 474 2.27 -8.47 -13.54
N GLN A 475 1.75 -9.55 -14.14
CA GLN A 475 0.47 -10.15 -13.75
C GLN A 475 0.55 -10.81 -12.38
N VAL A 476 1.61 -11.56 -12.10
CA VAL A 476 1.80 -12.16 -10.78
C VAL A 476 2.08 -11.08 -9.74
N SER A 477 2.93 -10.11 -10.06
CA SER A 477 3.22 -8.93 -9.22
C SER A 477 1.94 -8.18 -8.86
N THR A 478 1.08 -7.89 -9.84
CA THR A 478 -0.21 -7.22 -9.64
C THR A 478 -1.16 -8.06 -8.81
N GLY A 479 -1.22 -9.36 -9.07
CA GLY A 479 -2.07 -10.30 -8.31
C GLY A 479 -1.67 -10.37 -6.85
N LEU A 480 -0.36 -10.49 -6.56
CA LEU A 480 0.17 -10.47 -5.21
C LEU A 480 -0.04 -9.09 -4.58
N THR A 481 0.29 -8.02 -5.29
CA THR A 481 0.16 -6.65 -4.80
C THR A 481 -1.27 -6.31 -4.40
N SER A 482 -2.23 -6.68 -5.24
CA SER A 482 -3.66 -6.47 -4.97
C SER A 482 -4.12 -7.30 -3.77
N LYS A 483 -3.58 -8.51 -3.60
CA LYS A 483 -3.92 -9.41 -2.50
C LYS A 483 -3.37 -8.95 -1.16
N PHE A 484 -2.18 -8.34 -1.14
CA PHE A 484 -1.45 -7.99 0.07
C PHE A 484 -1.41 -6.48 0.37
N GLY A 485 -1.90 -5.64 -0.53
CA GLY A 485 -1.91 -4.18 -0.36
C GLY A 485 -0.51 -3.55 -0.39
N LYS A 486 0.46 -4.21 -1.05
CA LYS A 486 1.87 -3.84 -1.06
C LYS A 486 2.52 -4.11 -2.42
N ASN A 487 3.47 -3.30 -2.85
CA ASN A 487 4.13 -3.48 -4.16
C ASN A 487 5.04 -4.73 -4.12
N ILE A 488 4.55 -5.85 -4.65
CA ILE A 488 5.25 -7.13 -4.71
C ILE A 488 5.64 -7.38 -6.15
N ARG A 489 6.95 -7.51 -6.40
CA ARG A 489 7.47 -7.97 -7.68
C ARG A 489 7.67 -9.47 -7.65
N ALA A 490 7.09 -10.14 -8.64
CA ALA A 490 7.38 -11.53 -8.91
C ALA A 490 8.80 -11.66 -9.46
N ASN A 491 9.33 -12.88 -9.53
CA ASN A 491 10.54 -13.13 -10.30
C ASN A 491 10.32 -14.35 -11.18
N VAL A 492 10.22 -14.10 -12.48
CA VAL A 492 9.99 -15.12 -13.51
C VAL A 492 11.27 -15.35 -14.28
N SER A 493 11.74 -16.58 -14.35
CA SER A 493 12.90 -16.94 -15.16
C SER A 493 12.66 -18.20 -15.99
N LEU A 494 13.52 -18.39 -16.97
CA LEU A 494 13.60 -19.66 -17.68
C LEU A 494 14.41 -20.66 -16.85
N SER A 495 14.05 -21.93 -16.91
CA SER A 495 14.83 -22.99 -16.26
C SER A 495 16.17 -23.21 -16.99
N GLU A 496 17.16 -23.81 -16.31
CA GLU A 496 18.43 -24.20 -16.95
C GLU A 496 18.19 -25.11 -18.19
N SER A 497 17.15 -25.95 -18.15
CA SER A 497 16.75 -26.81 -19.28
C SER A 497 16.19 -26.06 -20.49
N ALA A 498 15.77 -24.80 -20.34
CA ALA A 498 15.40 -23.95 -21.46
C ALA A 498 16.63 -23.54 -22.31
N LEU A 499 17.82 -23.48 -21.70
CA LEU A 499 19.06 -23.09 -22.38
C LEU A 499 19.46 -24.08 -23.49
N ASP A 500 19.23 -25.38 -23.27
CA ASP A 500 19.43 -26.43 -24.28
C ASP A 500 18.64 -26.17 -25.58
N ILE A 501 17.41 -25.66 -25.43
CA ILE A 501 16.51 -25.38 -26.55
C ILE A 501 16.94 -24.08 -27.25
N ILE A 502 17.24 -23.03 -26.48
CA ILE A 502 17.61 -21.70 -26.99
C ILE A 502 18.91 -21.77 -27.83
N PHE A 503 19.94 -22.45 -27.31
CA PHE A 503 21.23 -22.55 -28.00
C PHE A 503 21.27 -23.64 -29.09
N GLY A 504 20.17 -24.38 -29.29
CA GLY A 504 20.03 -25.37 -30.35
C GLY A 504 19.89 -24.80 -31.77
N GLY A 505 19.68 -23.48 -31.91
CA GLY A 505 19.72 -22.76 -33.19
C GLY A 505 18.53 -22.97 -34.13
N SER A 506 17.47 -23.66 -33.70
CA SER A 506 16.20 -23.81 -34.43
C SER A 506 15.07 -23.07 -33.68
N SER A 507 14.01 -22.69 -34.38
CA SER A 507 12.82 -22.12 -33.75
C SER A 507 12.27 -23.08 -32.71
N TYR A 508 11.98 -22.58 -31.50
CA TYR A 508 11.35 -23.39 -30.46
C TYR A 508 9.83 -23.23 -30.51
N GLU A 509 9.11 -24.29 -30.14
CA GLU A 509 7.66 -24.22 -29.93
C GLU A 509 7.33 -23.85 -28.47
N LYS A 510 8.12 -24.36 -27.50
CA LYS A 510 7.88 -24.24 -26.05
C LYS A 510 9.18 -24.21 -25.25
N LEU A 511 9.27 -23.37 -24.22
CA LEU A 511 10.37 -23.27 -23.26
C LEU A 511 9.85 -23.50 -21.83
N PRO A 512 10.54 -24.28 -20.98
CA PRO A 512 10.14 -24.45 -19.60
C PRO A 512 10.29 -23.14 -18.78
N LEU A 513 9.36 -22.92 -17.86
CA LEU A 513 9.28 -21.78 -16.94
C LEU A 513 9.51 -22.22 -15.49
N ASP A 514 10.31 -21.45 -14.77
CA ASP A 514 10.44 -21.53 -13.32
C ASP A 514 10.13 -20.17 -12.68
N PHE A 515 9.47 -20.21 -11.53
CA PHE A 515 8.95 -19.05 -10.83
C PHE A 515 9.31 -19.15 -9.36
N LYS A 516 9.83 -18.06 -8.77
CA LYS A 516 10.01 -17.95 -7.31
C LYS A 516 9.83 -16.50 -6.85
N SER A 517 9.01 -16.30 -5.83
CA SER A 517 8.79 -14.99 -5.19
C SER A 517 8.86 -15.16 -3.68
N ILE A 518 9.53 -14.26 -2.97
CA ILE A 518 9.54 -14.20 -1.50
C ILE A 518 9.28 -12.75 -1.11
N TYR A 519 8.42 -12.51 -0.12
CA TYR A 519 8.04 -11.17 0.28
C TYR A 519 7.64 -11.07 1.76
N ARG A 520 8.20 -10.11 2.51
CA ARG A 520 7.75 -9.78 3.87
C ARG A 520 6.84 -8.55 3.91
N THR A 521 5.73 -8.62 4.65
CA THR A 521 4.90 -7.43 4.89
C THR A 521 5.39 -6.59 6.07
N ASP A 522 4.85 -5.37 6.16
CA ASP A 522 4.97 -4.53 7.33
C ASP A 522 4.12 -5.16 8.43
N PRO A 523 4.48 -4.92 9.70
CA PRO A 523 3.59 -5.23 10.80
C PRO A 523 2.24 -4.51 10.65
N ASN A 524 1.13 -5.23 10.85
CA ASN A 524 -0.21 -4.64 10.94
C ASN A 524 -0.39 -3.84 12.25
N SER A 525 -1.59 -3.31 12.52
CA SER A 525 -1.87 -2.55 13.75
C SER A 525 -1.59 -3.31 15.04
N GLU A 526 -1.65 -4.64 14.99
CA GLU A 526 -1.39 -5.55 16.11
C GLU A 526 0.07 -6.02 16.15
N GLY A 527 0.93 -5.54 15.25
CA GLY A 527 2.36 -5.87 15.19
C GLY A 527 2.71 -7.20 14.49
N TRP A 528 1.75 -7.83 13.81
CA TRP A 528 1.98 -9.05 13.02
C TRP A 528 2.48 -8.72 11.62
N TYR A 529 3.58 -9.35 11.20
CA TYR A 529 4.06 -9.34 9.81
C TYR A 529 4.06 -10.75 9.23
N GLN A 530 4.02 -10.87 7.90
CA GLN A 530 3.97 -12.16 7.21
C GLN A 530 5.04 -12.27 6.11
N ASP A 531 5.60 -13.48 5.94
CA ASP A 531 6.46 -13.86 4.83
C ASP A 531 5.67 -14.71 3.84
N GLU A 532 5.44 -14.17 2.65
CA GLU A 532 4.81 -14.85 1.52
C GLU A 532 5.89 -15.46 0.61
N VAL A 533 5.89 -16.78 0.47
CA VAL A 533 6.78 -17.53 -0.42
C VAL A 533 5.95 -18.22 -1.49
N LEU A 534 6.27 -17.98 -2.75
CA LEU A 534 5.64 -18.62 -3.90
C LEU A 534 6.69 -19.28 -4.78
N THR A 535 6.48 -20.54 -5.14
CA THR A 535 7.31 -21.27 -6.11
C THR A 535 6.42 -21.97 -7.12
N ALA A 536 6.84 -21.99 -8.39
CA ALA A 536 6.18 -22.79 -9.42
C ALA A 536 7.20 -23.30 -10.45
N SER A 537 7.05 -24.52 -10.93
CA SER A 537 7.95 -25.11 -11.93
C SER A 537 7.27 -26.12 -12.84
N GLY A 538 7.85 -26.26 -14.03
CA GLY A 538 7.49 -27.28 -15.01
C GLY A 538 6.40 -26.89 -15.99
N ALA A 539 5.82 -25.69 -15.90
CA ALA A 539 5.01 -25.13 -16.98
C ALA A 539 5.90 -24.77 -18.19
N TYR A 540 5.30 -24.57 -19.36
CA TYR A 540 6.01 -24.13 -20.56
C TYR A 540 5.40 -22.86 -21.15
N ILE A 541 6.20 -22.06 -21.83
CA ILE A 541 5.76 -20.88 -22.59
C ILE A 541 6.15 -21.01 -24.06
N SER A 542 5.24 -20.69 -24.97
CA SER A 542 5.53 -20.68 -26.42
C SER A 542 6.11 -19.36 -26.91
N ASP A 543 6.65 -19.38 -28.13
CA ASP A 543 7.07 -18.20 -28.89
C ASP A 543 5.93 -17.19 -29.15
N SER A 544 4.67 -17.63 -29.04
CA SER A 544 3.47 -16.79 -29.14
C SER A 544 2.94 -16.27 -27.80
N GLY A 545 3.64 -16.52 -26.69
CA GLY A 545 3.24 -16.08 -25.35
C GLY A 545 2.15 -16.90 -24.69
N ARG A 546 1.77 -18.06 -25.26
CA ARG A 546 0.84 -19.00 -24.61
C ARG A 546 1.54 -19.86 -23.57
N LEU A 547 0.90 -20.01 -22.42
CA LEU A 547 1.27 -20.93 -21.35
C LEU A 547 0.74 -22.34 -21.67
N TYR A 548 1.58 -23.36 -21.48
CA TYR A 548 1.26 -24.76 -21.71
C TYR A 548 1.50 -25.57 -20.46
N ARG A 549 0.56 -26.46 -20.16
CA ARG A 549 0.71 -27.40 -19.06
C ARG A 549 1.76 -28.45 -19.40
N ALA A 550 2.46 -28.94 -18.38
CA ALA A 550 3.53 -29.91 -18.56
C ALA A 550 3.07 -31.32 -19.01
N ASP A 551 1.83 -31.63 -18.68
CA ASP A 551 1.21 -32.95 -18.77
C ASP A 551 0.35 -33.14 -20.02
N CYS A 552 0.24 -32.12 -20.88
CA CYS A 552 -0.56 -32.15 -22.08
C CYS A 552 -0.34 -33.40 -22.92
N SER A 553 -1.42 -34.16 -23.13
CA SER A 553 -1.49 -35.26 -24.09
C SER A 553 -2.00 -34.76 -25.43
N GLU A 554 -1.76 -35.52 -26.50
CA GLU A 554 -2.29 -35.20 -27.84
C GLU A 554 -3.82 -35.23 -27.92
N THR A 555 -4.50 -35.77 -26.91
CA THR A 555 -5.95 -35.96 -26.85
C THR A 555 -6.69 -34.99 -25.92
N ASP A 556 -5.98 -34.34 -24.99
CA ASP A 556 -6.54 -33.42 -24.00
C ASP A 556 -6.15 -31.99 -24.37
N THR A 557 -7.01 -31.31 -25.13
CA THR A 557 -6.67 -30.04 -25.80
C THR A 557 -7.31 -28.81 -25.16
N GLU A 558 -8.29 -28.97 -24.28
CA GLU A 558 -9.10 -27.87 -23.75
C GLU A 558 -8.36 -27.07 -22.65
N LEU A 559 -7.64 -27.75 -21.76
CA LEU A 559 -6.89 -27.12 -20.65
C LEU A 559 -5.42 -26.84 -20.99
N CYS A 560 -4.98 -27.18 -22.20
CA CYS A 560 -3.57 -27.34 -22.50
C CYS A 560 -2.84 -26.12 -23.02
N SER A 561 -3.57 -25.16 -23.57
CA SER A 561 -3.02 -23.93 -24.12
C SER A 561 -3.77 -22.75 -23.55
N ILE A 562 -3.10 -22.02 -22.67
CA ILE A 562 -3.70 -20.95 -21.88
C ILE A 562 -3.14 -19.62 -22.37
N THR A 563 -4.04 -18.68 -22.65
CA THR A 563 -3.68 -17.33 -23.14
C THR A 563 -3.62 -16.31 -22.01
N ASP A 564 -4.37 -16.54 -20.93
CA ASP A 564 -4.31 -15.73 -19.71
C ASP A 564 -3.14 -16.20 -18.83
N LEU A 565 -2.21 -15.28 -18.55
CA LEU A 565 -0.97 -15.55 -17.80
C LEU A 565 -1.13 -15.24 -16.31
N SER A 566 -2.36 -15.24 -15.79
CA SER A 566 -2.65 -15.03 -14.39
C SER A 566 -1.98 -16.07 -13.47
N LEU A 567 -1.75 -15.69 -12.21
CA LEU A 567 -1.17 -16.57 -11.20
C LEU A 567 -1.95 -17.89 -11.04
N LYS A 568 -3.28 -17.82 -11.16
CA LYS A 568 -4.16 -19.00 -11.17
C LYS A 568 -3.77 -19.97 -12.27
N ASN A 569 -3.62 -19.49 -13.50
CA ASN A 569 -3.30 -20.35 -14.64
C ASN A 569 -1.85 -20.86 -14.58
N ILE A 570 -0.92 -20.05 -14.07
CA ILE A 570 0.46 -20.50 -13.80
C ILE A 570 0.46 -21.65 -12.82
N SER A 571 -0.28 -21.53 -11.71
CA SER A 571 -0.39 -22.60 -10.71
C SER A 571 -1.02 -23.88 -11.28
N ASN A 572 -2.01 -23.75 -12.18
CA ASN A 572 -2.70 -24.86 -12.84
C ASN A 572 -1.92 -25.44 -14.04
N ALA A 573 -0.95 -24.72 -14.59
CA ALA A 573 -0.08 -25.23 -15.65
C ALA A 573 1.20 -25.90 -15.14
N SER A 574 1.70 -25.44 -14.00
CA SER A 574 2.92 -25.95 -13.38
C SER A 574 2.76 -27.40 -12.89
N THR A 575 3.86 -28.14 -12.92
CA THR A 575 3.93 -29.48 -12.32
C THR A 575 4.01 -29.44 -10.79
N SER A 576 4.61 -28.38 -10.28
CA SER A 576 4.74 -28.10 -8.87
C SER A 576 4.43 -26.62 -8.70
N PHE A 577 3.53 -26.30 -7.79
CA PHE A 577 3.23 -24.95 -7.36
C PHE A 577 3.05 -24.98 -5.85
N GLU A 578 3.59 -24.00 -5.17
CA GLU A 578 3.44 -23.84 -3.73
C GLU A 578 3.44 -22.35 -3.38
N GLN A 579 2.40 -21.92 -2.70
CA GLN A 579 2.30 -20.60 -2.08
C GLN A 579 2.14 -20.80 -0.58
N SER A 580 3.03 -20.21 0.23
CA SER A 580 2.96 -20.27 1.68
C SER A 580 3.06 -18.86 2.30
N SER A 581 2.33 -18.64 3.39
CA SER A 581 2.31 -17.43 4.20
C SER A 581 2.72 -17.80 5.62
N ASN A 582 3.83 -17.27 6.13
CA ASN A 582 4.30 -17.52 7.49
C ASN A 582 4.16 -16.24 8.32
N PHE A 583 3.56 -16.31 9.51
CA PHE A 583 3.29 -15.12 10.32
C PHE A 583 4.21 -15.03 11.52
N TYR A 584 4.62 -13.81 11.81
CA TYR A 584 5.59 -13.50 12.83
C TYR A 584 5.16 -12.27 13.63
N LYS A 585 5.52 -12.26 14.90
CA LYS A 585 5.38 -11.13 15.82
C LYS A 585 6.50 -11.21 16.84
N ASN A 586 7.17 -10.09 17.07
CA ASN A 586 8.37 -10.05 17.91
C ASN A 586 8.08 -10.38 19.39
N ASP A 587 6.93 -9.94 19.90
CA ASP A 587 6.50 -10.18 21.28
C ASP A 587 5.06 -10.68 21.30
N ILE A 588 4.82 -11.82 21.97
CA ILE A 588 3.49 -12.40 22.12
C ILE A 588 3.18 -12.53 23.61
N ASP A 589 2.05 -11.96 24.03
CA ASP A 589 1.61 -11.98 25.42
C ASP A 589 0.49 -13.01 25.62
N PHE A 590 0.79 -14.05 26.40
CA PHE A 590 -0.15 -15.06 26.90
C PHE A 590 -0.12 -15.12 28.44
N ALA A 591 0.17 -14.00 29.11
CA ALA A 591 0.23 -13.94 30.57
C ALA A 591 -1.11 -14.31 31.24
N ASP A 592 -2.24 -14.06 30.55
CA ASP A 592 -3.58 -14.48 30.96
C ASP A 592 -3.75 -16.01 31.01
N LEU A 593 -3.00 -16.74 30.18
CA LEU A 593 -2.91 -18.21 30.22
C LEU A 593 -1.88 -18.72 31.25
N GLY A 594 -1.26 -17.83 32.03
CA GLY A 594 -0.18 -18.16 32.96
C GLY A 594 1.13 -18.56 32.27
N VAL A 595 1.29 -18.21 30.98
CA VAL A 595 2.46 -18.54 30.17
C VAL A 595 3.30 -17.29 29.96
N ASN A 596 4.52 -17.29 30.51
CA ASN A 596 5.44 -16.14 30.45
C ASN A 596 6.39 -16.17 29.26
N SER A 597 6.45 -17.28 28.51
CA SER A 597 7.22 -17.41 27.25
C SER A 597 6.81 -18.67 26.47
N GLY A 598 6.96 -18.62 25.14
CA GLY A 598 6.65 -19.73 24.23
C GLY A 598 6.99 -19.38 22.78
N SER A 599 6.78 -20.33 21.86
CA SER A 599 6.94 -20.13 20.42
C SER A 599 5.60 -20.28 19.73
N LEU A 600 5.20 -19.28 18.94
CA LEU A 600 4.07 -19.37 18.03
C LEU A 600 4.57 -19.60 16.60
N TYR A 601 4.01 -20.60 15.95
CA TYR A 601 4.19 -20.90 14.55
C TYR A 601 2.85 -20.79 13.85
N VAL A 602 2.77 -19.93 12.84
CA VAL A 602 1.53 -19.71 12.08
C VAL A 602 1.88 -19.78 10.62
N THR A 603 1.26 -20.70 9.90
CA THR A 603 1.48 -20.90 8.46
C THR A 603 0.18 -21.17 7.74
N ALA A 604 0.09 -20.71 6.49
CA ALA A 604 -0.95 -21.05 5.54
C ALA A 604 -0.27 -21.45 4.23
N ARG A 605 -0.69 -22.54 3.59
CA ARG A 605 -0.03 -23.10 2.41
C ARG A 605 -1.05 -23.62 1.40
N ASP A 606 -1.00 -23.13 0.16
CA ASP A 606 -1.68 -23.70 -1.02
C ASP A 606 -0.61 -24.38 -1.88
N SER A 607 -0.69 -25.70 -2.03
CA SER A 607 0.23 -26.47 -2.87
C SER A 607 -0.51 -27.30 -3.91
N ARG A 608 -0.01 -27.26 -5.13
CA ARG A 608 -0.55 -27.97 -6.28
C ARG A 608 0.58 -28.79 -6.89
N ALA A 609 0.46 -30.10 -6.84
CA ALA A 609 1.48 -31.00 -7.34
C ALA A 609 0.84 -32.12 -8.14
N TRP A 610 1.57 -32.69 -9.08
CA TRP A 610 1.13 -33.94 -9.70
C TRP A 610 1.59 -35.11 -8.86
N ARG A 611 0.65 -35.91 -8.36
CA ARG A 611 0.95 -37.10 -7.55
C ARG A 611 0.93 -38.39 -8.35
N ASN A 612 1.65 -39.36 -7.78
CA ASN A 612 1.90 -40.68 -8.31
C ASN A 612 0.96 -41.70 -7.64
N ASN A 613 -0.12 -42.08 -8.31
CA ASN A 613 -1.04 -43.09 -7.80
C ASN A 613 -0.99 -44.45 -8.56
N SER A 614 0.01 -44.73 -9.42
CA SER A 614 0.09 -46.06 -10.09
C SER A 614 1.47 -46.47 -10.65
N ALA A 615 1.62 -47.78 -10.94
CA ALA A 615 2.80 -48.39 -11.56
C ALA A 615 3.16 -47.86 -12.97
N ASN A 616 2.32 -47.01 -13.57
CA ASN A 616 2.48 -46.45 -14.91
C ASN A 616 2.73 -44.93 -14.91
N TRP A 617 3.37 -44.39 -13.87
CA TRP A 617 3.66 -42.96 -13.67
C TRP A 617 4.32 -42.20 -14.85
N GLN A 618 4.93 -42.91 -15.80
CA GLN A 618 5.48 -42.36 -17.05
C GLN A 618 4.40 -42.07 -18.10
N ASP A 619 3.20 -42.61 -17.92
CA ASP A 619 2.05 -42.39 -18.79
C ASP A 619 1.39 -41.05 -18.43
N LYS A 620 1.62 -40.05 -19.28
CA LYS A 620 1.04 -38.72 -19.13
C LYS A 620 -0.49 -38.74 -19.11
N ASN A 621 -1.13 -39.80 -19.58
CA ASN A 621 -2.58 -39.92 -19.67
C ASN A 621 -3.26 -40.36 -18.36
N ASN A 622 -2.50 -40.79 -17.34
CA ASN A 622 -3.03 -41.39 -16.12
C ASN A 622 -2.44 -40.77 -14.83
N ARG A 623 -2.24 -39.44 -14.83
CA ARG A 623 -1.77 -38.67 -13.67
C ARG A 623 -2.90 -37.78 -13.16
N ASP A 624 -3.04 -37.71 -11.84
CA ASP A 624 -3.98 -36.80 -11.17
C ASP A 624 -3.23 -35.63 -10.55
N ARG A 625 -3.86 -34.44 -10.62
CA ARG A 625 -3.37 -33.27 -9.91
C ARG A 625 -3.87 -33.36 -8.48
N GLU A 626 -2.92 -33.29 -7.56
CA GLU A 626 -3.17 -33.07 -6.16
C GLU A 626 -3.23 -31.56 -5.89
N CYS A 627 -4.32 -31.14 -5.26
CA CYS A 627 -4.53 -29.78 -4.78
C CYS A 627 -4.66 -29.83 -3.28
N GLN A 628 -3.78 -29.13 -2.56
CA GLN A 628 -3.70 -29.14 -1.11
C GLN A 628 -3.77 -27.73 -0.57
N SER A 629 -4.51 -27.56 0.52
CA SER A 629 -4.53 -26.35 1.33
C SER A 629 -4.30 -26.75 2.79
N ASP A 630 -3.27 -26.21 3.42
CA ASP A 630 -2.87 -26.49 4.78
C ASP A 630 -2.76 -25.19 5.59
N ASN A 631 -3.40 -25.14 6.74
CA ASN A 631 -3.36 -24.01 7.65
C ASN A 631 -2.99 -24.52 9.03
N GLN A 632 -2.04 -23.86 9.69
CA GLN A 632 -1.59 -24.27 11.01
C GLN A 632 -1.33 -23.06 11.90
N ILE A 633 -1.92 -23.06 13.09
CA ILE A 633 -1.48 -22.27 14.24
C ILE A 633 -0.98 -23.26 15.27
N ARG A 634 0.24 -23.07 15.76
CA ARG A 634 0.82 -23.88 16.82
C ARG A 634 1.51 -22.98 17.83
N PHE A 635 1.02 -22.99 19.07
CA PHE A 635 1.68 -22.36 20.19
C PHE A 635 2.23 -23.43 21.13
N LYS A 636 3.54 -23.42 21.40
CA LYS A 636 4.17 -24.27 22.41
C LYS A 636 4.75 -23.38 23.51
N ASN A 637 4.31 -23.59 24.75
CA ASN A 637 4.85 -22.85 25.89
C ASN A 637 6.26 -23.36 26.27
N SER A 638 7.02 -22.50 26.95
CA SER A 638 8.22 -22.93 27.65
C SER A 638 7.87 -23.90 28.78
N ALA A 639 8.75 -24.86 29.05
CA ALA A 639 8.50 -25.87 30.08
C ALA A 639 8.28 -25.23 31.47
N VAL A 640 7.16 -25.55 32.11
CA VAL A 640 6.83 -25.17 33.49
C VAL A 640 6.74 -26.44 34.32
N ALA A 641 7.53 -26.52 35.39
CA ALA A 641 7.58 -27.67 36.30
C ALA A 641 7.81 -29.04 35.61
N GLY A 642 8.58 -29.07 34.52
CA GLY A 642 8.92 -30.30 33.78
C GLY A 642 7.86 -30.76 32.77
N THR A 643 6.91 -29.88 32.43
CA THR A 643 5.91 -30.12 31.39
C THR A 643 5.87 -28.96 30.40
N SER A 644 5.66 -29.26 29.12
CA SER A 644 5.29 -28.25 28.12
C SER A 644 3.93 -28.61 27.52
N THR A 645 3.18 -27.60 27.12
CA THR A 645 1.87 -27.69 26.51
C THR A 645 1.92 -27.03 25.14
N GLU A 646 1.40 -27.73 24.16
CA GLU A 646 1.20 -27.25 22.80
C GLU A 646 -0.30 -27.12 22.52
N PHE A 647 -0.70 -25.97 21.99
CA PHE A 647 -2.04 -25.70 21.48
C PHE A 647 -1.92 -25.54 19.97
N GLN A 648 -2.63 -26.36 19.22
CA GLN A 648 -2.55 -26.41 17.78
C GLN A 648 -3.93 -26.38 17.14
N TYR A 649 -4.08 -25.51 16.15
CA TYR A 649 -5.11 -25.64 15.13
C TYR A 649 -4.42 -26.07 13.85
N SER A 650 -4.95 -27.10 13.21
CA SER A 650 -4.55 -27.50 11.87
C SER A 650 -5.78 -27.70 11.02
N SER A 651 -5.75 -27.21 9.79
CA SER A 651 -6.81 -27.38 8.82
C SER A 651 -6.19 -27.83 7.52
N TYR A 652 -6.41 -29.08 7.17
CA TYR A 652 -5.90 -29.66 5.95
C TYR A 652 -7.04 -29.98 4.99
N SER A 653 -6.82 -29.62 3.73
CA SER A 653 -7.72 -29.82 2.60
C SER A 653 -6.95 -30.45 1.46
N GLN A 654 -7.49 -31.48 0.83
CA GLN A 654 -6.83 -32.16 -0.29
C GLN A 654 -7.83 -32.65 -1.33
N GLY A 655 -7.49 -32.60 -2.61
CA GLY A 655 -8.30 -33.21 -3.67
C GLY A 655 -7.45 -33.75 -4.82
N TYR A 656 -7.98 -34.74 -5.55
CA TYR A 656 -7.30 -35.45 -6.63
C TYR A 656 -8.16 -35.52 -7.89
N GLN A 657 -7.93 -34.63 -8.86
CA GLN A 657 -8.62 -34.70 -10.15
C GLN A 657 -7.76 -34.12 -11.28
N ARG A 658 -8.05 -34.54 -12.51
CA ARG A 658 -7.49 -33.92 -13.73
C ARG A 658 -8.29 -32.67 -14.11
N ALA A 659 -8.37 -31.70 -13.21
CA ALA A 659 -9.06 -30.42 -13.37
C ALA A 659 -8.21 -29.27 -12.81
N ASP A 660 -8.66 -28.04 -12.99
CA ASP A 660 -8.10 -26.87 -12.29
C ASP A 660 -8.36 -26.99 -10.79
N CYS A 661 -7.40 -26.64 -9.93
CA CYS A 661 -7.52 -26.85 -8.47
C CYS A 661 -8.72 -26.17 -7.81
N ASP A 662 -9.25 -25.11 -8.43
CA ASP A 662 -10.43 -24.40 -7.95
C ASP A 662 -11.73 -25.19 -8.19
N ALA A 663 -11.71 -26.19 -9.08
CA ALA A 663 -12.84 -27.06 -9.42
C ALA A 663 -12.73 -28.45 -8.77
N VAL A 664 -11.62 -28.74 -8.07
CA VAL A 664 -11.40 -30.05 -7.45
C VAL A 664 -12.25 -30.19 -6.18
N ARG A 665 -12.90 -31.33 -6.00
CA ARG A 665 -13.54 -31.68 -4.71
C ARG A 665 -12.45 -31.87 -3.65
N HIS A 666 -12.46 -31.02 -2.65
CA HIS A 666 -11.49 -30.99 -1.55
C HIS A 666 -11.98 -31.80 -0.34
N TYR A 667 -11.08 -32.29 0.48
CA TYR A 667 -11.36 -33.10 1.66
C TYR A 667 -10.92 -32.35 2.91
N TYR A 668 -11.86 -31.74 3.65
CA TYR A 668 -11.55 -30.83 4.77
C TYR A 668 -11.60 -31.52 6.15
N PHE A 669 -10.57 -31.28 6.97
CA PHE A 669 -10.58 -31.58 8.42
C PHE A 669 -9.84 -30.51 9.22
N PRO A 670 -10.56 -29.67 9.98
CA PRO A 670 -9.98 -28.90 11.04
C PRO A 670 -9.79 -29.80 12.27
N ILE A 671 -8.60 -29.72 12.85
CA ILE A 671 -8.19 -30.45 14.03
C ILE A 671 -7.76 -29.39 15.05
N LEU A 672 -8.42 -29.37 16.20
CA LEU A 672 -7.96 -28.63 17.37
C LEU A 672 -7.25 -29.61 18.28
N GLU A 673 -6.00 -29.35 18.60
CA GLU A 673 -5.18 -30.26 19.38
C GLU A 673 -4.60 -29.53 20.58
N THR A 674 -4.68 -30.19 21.73
CA THR A 674 -3.94 -29.79 22.93
C THR A 674 -3.08 -30.98 23.37
N GLN A 675 -1.77 -30.77 23.39
CA GLN A 675 -0.80 -31.80 23.76
C GLN A 675 -0.01 -31.37 24.98
N THR A 676 0.11 -32.25 25.97
CA THR A 676 0.97 -32.05 27.14
C THR A 676 2.12 -33.05 27.10
N PHE A 677 3.33 -32.52 27.07
CA PHE A 677 4.59 -33.27 27.10
C PHE A 677 5.16 -33.31 28.52
N ILE A 678 5.72 -34.45 28.90
CA ILE A 678 6.45 -34.64 30.17
C ILE A 678 7.94 -34.76 29.83
N ASP A 679 8.81 -34.12 30.63
CA ASP A 679 10.26 -33.98 30.45
C ASP A 679 10.95 -35.12 29.65
N ASN A 680 11.70 -34.72 28.60
CA ASN A 680 12.46 -35.52 27.61
C ASN A 680 11.69 -36.05 26.38
N GLU A 681 10.48 -35.58 26.08
CA GLU A 681 9.68 -35.94 24.88
C GLU A 681 9.39 -37.45 24.71
N SER A 682 9.72 -38.26 25.71
CA SER A 682 9.53 -39.70 25.68
C SER A 682 8.13 -40.12 26.11
N THR A 683 7.32 -39.27 26.75
CA THR A 683 5.93 -39.60 27.06
C THR A 683 5.07 -38.37 26.88
N SER A 684 3.95 -38.50 26.17
CA SER A 684 2.97 -37.42 26.03
C SER A 684 1.54 -37.94 26.16
N ILE A 685 0.66 -37.06 26.60
CA ILE A 685 -0.78 -37.21 26.41
C ILE A 685 -1.23 -36.09 25.48
N ALA A 686 -1.81 -36.47 24.35
CA ALA A 686 -2.41 -35.56 23.41
C ALA A 686 -3.91 -35.81 23.37
N ILE A 687 -4.69 -34.74 23.23
CA ILE A 687 -6.09 -34.83 22.85
C ILE A 687 -6.29 -34.01 21.59
N SER A 688 -6.83 -34.66 20.57
CA SER A 688 -7.17 -34.05 19.29
C SER A 688 -8.69 -34.05 19.14
N TYR A 689 -9.27 -32.88 19.03
CA TYR A 689 -10.66 -32.63 18.68
C TYR A 689 -10.76 -32.57 17.16
N TYR A 690 -11.34 -33.61 16.58
CA TYR A 690 -11.67 -33.66 15.17
C TYR A 690 -13.06 -33.06 15.00
N ILE A 691 -13.09 -31.83 14.52
CA ILE A 691 -14.34 -31.07 14.37
C ILE A 691 -14.66 -31.02 12.89
N VAL A 692 -15.84 -31.44 12.46
CA VAL A 692 -16.08 -31.52 11.00
C VAL A 692 -16.34 -30.15 10.39
N ASP A 693 -17.13 -29.34 11.09
CA ASP A 693 -17.50 -27.99 10.68
C ASP A 693 -17.26 -27.05 11.86
N ILE A 694 -16.04 -26.54 11.98
CA ILE A 694 -15.64 -25.69 13.10
C ILE A 694 -16.46 -24.38 13.17
N ASN A 695 -17.00 -23.90 12.06
CA ASN A 695 -17.84 -22.70 12.00
C ASN A 695 -19.23 -22.94 12.62
N ARG A 696 -19.70 -24.19 12.61
CA ARG A 696 -21.03 -24.57 13.11
C ARG A 696 -20.99 -25.50 14.31
N SER A 697 -19.81 -25.81 14.83
CA SER A 697 -19.68 -26.74 15.95
C SER A 697 -20.07 -26.12 17.29
N GLY A 698 -19.98 -24.78 17.41
CA GLY A 698 -20.14 -24.05 18.65
C GLY A 698 -18.97 -24.23 19.64
N ILE A 699 -17.88 -24.87 19.22
CA ILE A 699 -16.71 -25.15 20.08
C ILE A 699 -15.80 -23.93 20.25
N THR A 700 -15.80 -23.03 19.27
CA THR A 700 -15.08 -21.74 19.28
C THR A 700 -16.02 -20.65 18.78
N GLU A 701 -15.96 -19.47 19.40
CA GLU A 701 -16.67 -18.27 18.94
C GLU A 701 -15.92 -17.54 17.81
N ASN A 702 -14.66 -17.92 17.58
CA ASN A 702 -13.74 -17.29 16.62
C ASN A 702 -13.24 -18.32 15.60
N PRO A 703 -14.14 -18.95 14.83
CA PRO A 703 -13.75 -20.05 13.98
C PRO A 703 -12.83 -19.56 12.86
N PRO A 704 -11.73 -20.28 12.60
CA PRO A 704 -10.75 -19.93 11.57
C PRO A 704 -11.33 -20.19 10.17
N TYR A 705 -11.95 -19.18 9.58
CA TYR A 705 -12.84 -19.36 8.41
C TYR A 705 -12.13 -19.79 7.11
N ASP A 706 -10.96 -19.24 6.79
CA ASP A 706 -10.13 -19.67 5.65
C ASP A 706 -8.86 -18.83 5.73
N PHE A 707 -7.81 -19.41 6.31
CA PHE A 707 -6.54 -18.72 6.54
C PHE A 707 -5.89 -18.32 5.22
N ILE A 708 -6.11 -19.10 4.16
CA ILE A 708 -5.58 -18.81 2.83
C ILE A 708 -6.30 -17.59 2.25
N SER A 709 -7.63 -17.48 2.39
CA SER A 709 -8.36 -16.35 1.82
C SER A 709 -8.31 -15.07 2.67
N ASN A 710 -8.12 -15.17 3.99
CA ASN A 710 -8.15 -14.02 4.92
C ASN A 710 -6.79 -13.69 5.58
N ARG A 711 -5.69 -14.16 5.01
CA ARG A 711 -4.32 -14.03 5.53
C ARG A 711 -3.86 -12.62 5.95
N VAL A 712 -4.47 -11.54 5.48
CA VAL A 712 -3.97 -10.17 5.77
C VAL A 712 -4.37 -9.67 7.17
N ASN A 713 -5.47 -10.14 7.75
CA ASN A 713 -6.07 -9.57 8.97
C ASN A 713 -6.21 -10.59 10.13
N ILE A 714 -5.40 -11.65 10.14
CA ILE A 714 -5.51 -12.69 11.16
C ILE A 714 -4.80 -12.24 12.44
N ASP A 715 -5.48 -12.40 13.59
CA ASP A 715 -4.86 -12.44 14.90
C ASP A 715 -4.89 -13.87 15.46
N PRO A 716 -3.79 -14.63 15.32
CA PRO A 716 -3.70 -16.02 15.77
C PRO A 716 -3.83 -16.19 17.29
N THR A 717 -3.69 -15.11 18.08
CA THR A 717 -3.70 -15.20 19.54
C THR A 717 -5.05 -15.62 20.09
N ILE A 718 -6.14 -15.18 19.45
CA ILE A 718 -7.52 -15.54 19.83
C ILE A 718 -7.71 -17.05 19.73
N MET A 719 -7.23 -17.65 18.63
CA MET A 719 -7.35 -19.09 18.41
C MET A 719 -6.58 -19.90 19.45
N VAL A 720 -5.38 -19.46 19.81
CA VAL A 720 -4.59 -20.11 20.87
C VAL A 720 -5.33 -20.09 22.20
N LYS A 721 -5.99 -18.97 22.54
CA LYS A 721 -6.79 -18.83 23.77
C LYS A 721 -8.01 -19.74 23.75
N ASP A 722 -8.72 -19.83 22.63
CA ASP A 722 -9.87 -20.72 22.47
C ASP A 722 -9.46 -22.18 22.67
N ILE A 723 -8.37 -22.64 22.03
CA ILE A 723 -7.84 -24.01 22.20
C ILE A 723 -7.39 -24.25 23.65
N ALA A 724 -6.71 -23.26 24.27
CA ALA A 724 -6.25 -23.37 25.65
C ALA A 724 -7.40 -23.47 26.67
N SER A 725 -8.59 -23.00 26.30
CA SER A 725 -9.80 -23.09 27.13
C SER A 725 -10.51 -24.46 27.04
N LEU A 726 -10.19 -25.28 26.03
CA LEU A 726 -10.82 -26.59 25.85
C LEU A 726 -10.47 -27.52 27.02
N PRO A 727 -11.42 -28.35 27.49
CA PRO A 727 -11.10 -29.43 28.41
C PRO A 727 -10.01 -30.33 27.81
N ARG A 728 -9.20 -30.98 28.62
CA ARG A 728 -8.05 -31.74 28.07
C ARG A 728 -7.65 -32.96 28.86
N THR A 729 -8.43 -33.27 29.89
CA THR A 729 -8.16 -34.37 30.80
C THR A 729 -9.21 -35.44 30.63
N PHE A 730 -8.84 -36.69 30.89
CA PHE A 730 -9.77 -37.81 30.79
C PHE A 730 -10.88 -37.75 31.85
N LYS A 731 -10.64 -37.12 33.01
CA LYS A 731 -11.70 -36.87 34.00
C LYS A 731 -12.80 -35.91 33.49
N GLU A 732 -12.51 -35.11 32.47
CA GLU A 732 -13.44 -34.13 31.86
C GLU A 732 -14.22 -34.72 30.67
N ILE A 733 -14.17 -36.04 30.45
CA ILE A 733 -14.73 -36.67 29.24
C ILE A 733 -16.23 -36.38 29.01
N ASN A 734 -17.00 -36.23 30.09
CA ASN A 734 -18.42 -35.90 29.99
C ASN A 734 -18.63 -34.42 29.57
N THR A 735 -17.76 -33.51 30.01
CA THR A 735 -17.73 -32.11 29.53
C THR A 735 -17.36 -32.07 28.05
N ILE A 736 -16.31 -32.78 27.66
CA ILE A 736 -15.85 -32.91 26.26
C ILE A 736 -17.00 -33.38 25.38
N ARG A 737 -17.65 -34.47 25.77
CA ARG A 737 -18.78 -35.08 25.04
C ARG A 737 -19.92 -34.11 24.78
N ARG A 738 -20.26 -33.26 25.75
CA ARG A 738 -21.34 -32.27 25.60
C ARG A 738 -21.01 -31.16 24.61
N MET A 739 -19.72 -30.88 24.40
CA MET A 739 -19.28 -29.90 23.41
C MET A 739 -19.37 -30.45 21.96
N LEU A 740 -19.23 -31.76 21.78
CA LEU A 740 -19.23 -32.42 20.46
C LEU A 740 -20.62 -32.42 19.80
N ASN A 741 -20.65 -32.42 18.46
CA ASN A 741 -21.82 -32.71 17.63
C ASN A 741 -21.67 -34.09 16.96
N VAL A 742 -22.68 -34.58 16.24
CA VAL A 742 -22.73 -35.97 15.69
C VAL A 742 -21.42 -36.50 15.12
N GLU A 743 -20.72 -35.67 14.35
CA GLU A 743 -19.57 -36.08 13.57
C GLU A 743 -18.23 -35.68 14.21
N ASP A 744 -18.29 -34.95 15.31
CA ASP A 744 -17.13 -34.50 16.07
C ASP A 744 -16.71 -35.61 17.05
N TYR A 745 -15.41 -35.76 17.24
CA TYR A 745 -14.87 -36.67 18.26
C TYR A 745 -13.59 -36.13 18.88
N ALA A 746 -13.35 -36.53 20.12
CA ALA A 746 -12.09 -36.30 20.82
C ALA A 746 -11.29 -37.60 20.84
N LEU A 747 -10.06 -37.54 20.34
CA LEU A 747 -9.10 -38.63 20.34
C LEU A 747 -8.00 -38.35 21.35
N PHE A 748 -7.98 -39.11 22.43
CA PHE A 748 -6.85 -39.15 23.35
C PHE A 748 -5.80 -40.12 22.80
N LYS A 749 -4.57 -39.64 22.72
CA LYS A 749 -3.39 -40.43 22.36
C LYS A 749 -2.41 -40.39 23.51
N TYR A 750 -1.99 -41.56 23.97
CA TYR A 750 -1.04 -41.73 25.05
C TYR A 750 0.03 -42.76 24.65
N GLY A 751 1.32 -42.48 24.89
CA GLY A 751 2.40 -43.43 24.62
C GLY A 751 3.78 -43.01 25.11
N VAL A 752 4.66 -44.02 25.26
CA VAL A 752 6.08 -43.89 25.68
C VAL A 752 7.01 -44.15 24.48
N GLY A 753 7.84 -43.19 24.08
CA GLY A 753 9.02 -43.38 23.25
C GLY A 753 10.09 -44.16 24.02
N GLY A 754 10.03 -45.50 23.97
CA GLY A 754 11.02 -46.37 24.62
C GLY A 754 10.77 -47.89 24.53
N ASP A 755 11.31 -48.51 23.48
CA ASP A 755 11.78 -49.89 23.28
C ASP A 755 11.48 -51.05 24.27
N THR A 756 10.23 -51.50 24.41
CA THR A 756 9.97 -52.92 24.81
C THR A 756 8.82 -53.62 24.09
N CYS A 757 7.89 -52.92 23.43
CA CYS A 757 7.59 -53.22 22.02
C CYS A 757 8.69 -52.50 21.23
N GLN A 758 9.30 -53.06 20.18
CA GLN A 758 10.43 -52.40 19.49
C GLN A 758 10.03 -51.04 18.88
N SER A 759 10.02 -49.99 19.72
CA SER A 759 10.05 -48.54 19.53
C SER A 759 8.79 -47.68 19.28
N SER A 760 7.54 -48.14 19.39
CA SER A 760 6.45 -47.22 19.80
C SER A 760 5.18 -47.98 20.11
N SER A 761 4.49 -47.60 21.18
CA SER A 761 3.17 -48.13 21.44
C SER A 761 2.26 -47.02 21.90
N HIS A 762 1.27 -46.76 21.08
CA HIS A 762 0.29 -45.72 21.30
C HIS A 762 -1.01 -46.39 21.71
N SER A 763 -1.52 -45.99 22.86
CA SER A 763 -2.88 -46.24 23.28
C SER A 763 -3.74 -45.08 22.79
N TYR A 764 -4.92 -45.41 22.29
CA TYR A 764 -5.88 -44.45 21.80
C TYR A 764 -7.21 -44.66 22.48
N PHE A 765 -7.84 -43.56 22.88
CA PHE A 765 -9.20 -43.54 23.37
C PHE A 765 -10.00 -42.49 22.61
N GLU A 766 -11.04 -42.91 21.94
CA GLU A 766 -11.95 -42.04 21.20
C GLU A 766 -13.25 -41.87 21.99
N ALA A 767 -13.72 -40.63 22.08
CA ALA A 767 -15.05 -40.31 22.56
C ALA A 767 -15.79 -39.40 21.56
N GLY A 768 -16.98 -39.83 21.17
CA GLY A 768 -17.97 -39.00 20.46
C GLY A 768 -19.10 -38.55 21.38
N THR A 769 -20.22 -38.13 20.79
CA THR A 769 -21.43 -37.68 21.52
C THR A 769 -22.09 -38.79 22.33
N ASN A 770 -21.97 -40.07 21.92
CA ASN A 770 -22.60 -41.20 22.59
C ASN A 770 -21.58 -42.03 23.38
N PRO A 771 -21.70 -42.11 24.73
CA PRO A 771 -20.77 -42.88 25.57
C PRO A 771 -20.69 -44.38 25.23
N ARG A 772 -21.72 -44.96 24.62
CA ARG A 772 -21.72 -46.36 24.17
C ARG A 772 -20.70 -46.62 23.06
N ASN A 773 -20.38 -45.58 22.28
CA ASN A 773 -19.46 -45.65 21.14
C ASN A 773 -18.01 -45.35 21.53
N ASP A 774 -17.74 -45.00 22.80
CA ASP A 774 -16.37 -44.80 23.28
C ASP A 774 -15.51 -46.00 22.92
N MET A 775 -14.33 -45.78 22.35
CA MET A 775 -13.50 -46.85 21.83
C MET A 775 -12.09 -46.74 22.38
N TYR A 776 -11.56 -47.86 22.90
CA TYR A 776 -10.18 -47.95 23.37
C TYR A 776 -9.42 -49.03 22.61
N TRP A 777 -8.24 -48.70 22.10
CA TRP A 777 -7.34 -49.65 21.44
C TRP A 777 -5.88 -49.27 21.64
N TYR A 778 -4.99 -50.20 21.33
CA TYR A 778 -3.54 -50.03 21.42
C TYR A 778 -2.85 -50.59 20.18
N ILE A 779 -1.81 -49.91 19.70
CA ILE A 779 -1.03 -50.34 18.54
C ILE A 779 0.33 -50.85 19.02
N CYS A 780 0.59 -52.15 18.86
CA CYS A 780 1.93 -52.76 18.82
C CYS A 780 1.96 -53.74 17.63
N SER A 781 3.06 -53.73 16.86
CA SER A 781 3.20 -54.25 15.48
C SER A 781 2.35 -55.49 15.08
N ASP A 782 1.79 -55.42 13.86
CA ASP A 782 1.24 -56.47 12.98
C ASP A 782 0.03 -57.31 13.42
N TYR A 783 -0.58 -57.08 14.58
CA TYR A 783 -1.87 -57.71 14.93
C TYR A 783 -2.86 -56.68 15.47
N ASP A 784 -4.02 -56.56 14.80
CA ASP A 784 -5.16 -55.79 15.26
C ASP A 784 -5.63 -56.40 16.59
N GLN A 785 -5.37 -55.70 17.70
CA GLN A 785 -5.81 -56.16 19.03
C GLN A 785 -7.27 -55.80 19.28
N GLU A 786 -7.89 -56.58 20.15
CA GLU A 786 -9.30 -56.47 20.55
C GLU A 786 -9.66 -55.04 20.99
N ARG A 787 -10.56 -54.40 20.22
CA ARG A 787 -11.10 -53.08 20.55
C ARG A 787 -12.10 -53.21 21.68
N LYS A 788 -12.02 -52.31 22.66
CA LYS A 788 -13.00 -52.21 23.74
C LYS A 788 -13.95 -51.07 23.45
N TYR A 789 -15.23 -51.25 23.81
CA TYR A 789 -16.27 -50.25 23.59
C TYR A 789 -16.99 -49.86 24.89
N GLY A 790 -17.58 -48.68 24.93
CA GLY A 790 -18.43 -48.19 26.01
C GLY A 790 -17.71 -48.08 27.37
N GLN A 791 -18.38 -48.44 28.47
CA GLN A 791 -17.78 -48.39 29.81
C GLN A 791 -16.48 -49.21 29.93
N ALA A 792 -16.39 -50.36 29.25
CA ALA A 792 -15.18 -51.18 29.25
C ALA A 792 -13.98 -50.48 28.59
N ALA A 793 -14.22 -49.62 27.60
CA ALA A 793 -13.19 -48.77 26.99
C ALA A 793 -12.68 -47.72 27.99
N ARG A 794 -13.60 -47.04 28.69
CA ARG A 794 -13.28 -46.03 29.71
C ARG A 794 -12.47 -46.62 30.86
N ASP A 795 -12.88 -47.78 31.37
CA ASP A 795 -12.18 -48.48 32.45
C ASP A 795 -10.76 -48.89 32.04
N ALA A 796 -10.59 -49.37 30.80
CA ALA A 796 -9.29 -49.79 30.28
C ALA A 796 -8.33 -48.60 30.07
N PHE A 797 -8.82 -47.49 29.52
CA PHE A 797 -8.00 -46.29 29.34
C PHE A 797 -7.64 -45.62 30.67
N PHE A 798 -8.59 -45.57 31.62
CA PHE A 798 -8.32 -45.14 33.00
C PHE A 798 -7.17 -45.94 33.62
N ALA A 799 -7.24 -47.27 33.51
CA ALA A 799 -6.20 -48.15 34.05
C ALA A 799 -4.84 -47.92 33.38
N ALA A 800 -4.82 -47.65 32.07
CA ALA A 800 -3.60 -47.32 31.34
C ALA A 800 -2.97 -46.00 31.82
N LEU A 801 -3.76 -44.93 31.97
CA LEU A 801 -3.27 -43.64 32.48
C LEU A 801 -2.81 -43.72 33.94
N LYS A 802 -3.55 -44.45 34.79
CA LYS A 802 -3.23 -44.62 36.22
C LYS A 802 -1.96 -45.44 36.47
N ALA A 803 -1.58 -46.32 35.54
CA ALA A 803 -0.35 -47.10 35.66
C ALA A 803 0.91 -46.23 35.55
N GLU A 804 0.79 -45.02 34.96
CA GLU A 804 1.90 -44.09 34.78
C GLU A 804 2.08 -43.19 36.01
N SER A 805 3.27 -43.25 36.61
CA SER A 805 3.59 -42.50 37.82
C SER A 805 3.70 -40.99 37.62
N THR A 806 3.77 -40.52 36.38
CA THR A 806 3.91 -39.11 36.00
C THR A 806 2.57 -38.39 35.87
N PHE A 807 1.48 -39.10 35.59
CA PHE A 807 0.14 -38.50 35.55
C PHE A 807 -0.50 -38.51 36.95
N SER A 808 -1.12 -37.39 37.33
CA SER A 808 -1.88 -37.28 38.58
C SER A 808 -3.36 -37.58 38.37
N GLU A 809 -4.09 -37.72 39.48
CA GLU A 809 -5.56 -37.78 39.46
C GLU A 809 -6.20 -36.53 38.83
N ASP A 810 -5.45 -35.43 38.66
CA ASP A 810 -5.95 -34.26 37.92
C ASP A 810 -6.16 -34.55 36.43
N ILE A 811 -5.52 -35.58 35.87
CA ILE A 811 -5.62 -35.96 34.46
C ILE A 811 -6.67 -37.06 34.25
N TYR A 812 -6.66 -38.11 35.06
CA TYR A 812 -7.53 -39.29 34.85
C TYR A 812 -8.66 -39.44 35.88
N GLY A 813 -8.65 -38.68 36.98
CA GLY A 813 -9.65 -38.73 38.04
C GLY A 813 -9.37 -39.80 39.13
N SER A 814 -10.15 -39.80 40.20
CA SER A 814 -10.02 -40.81 41.28
C SER A 814 -10.58 -42.19 40.90
N THR A 815 -11.52 -42.22 39.96
CA THR A 815 -12.20 -43.42 39.42
C THR A 815 -12.39 -43.27 37.91
N ALA A 816 -12.53 -44.40 37.20
CA ALA A 816 -12.86 -44.37 35.77
C ALA A 816 -14.17 -43.59 35.53
N PRO A 817 -14.23 -42.71 34.52
CA PRO A 817 -15.45 -41.97 34.21
C PRO A 817 -16.63 -42.90 33.87
N THR A 818 -17.80 -42.61 34.42
CA THR A 818 -19.06 -43.28 34.09
C THR A 818 -19.98 -42.36 33.30
N ASN A 819 -20.98 -42.91 32.61
CA ASN A 819 -22.02 -42.08 31.99
C ASN A 819 -23.03 -41.64 33.06
N ASP A 820 -22.95 -40.38 33.50
CA ASP A 820 -23.90 -39.73 34.42
C ASP A 820 -24.68 -38.58 33.77
N THR A 821 -24.38 -38.26 32.51
CA THR A 821 -24.88 -37.06 31.83
C THR A 821 -25.77 -37.36 30.62
N VAL A 822 -25.53 -38.44 29.86
CA VAL A 822 -26.30 -38.75 28.65
C VAL A 822 -27.40 -39.75 28.94
N LEU A 823 -28.66 -39.31 28.83
CA LEU A 823 -29.83 -40.11 29.21
C LEU A 823 -30.12 -41.23 28.20
N GLY A 824 -29.98 -40.94 26.91
CA GLY A 824 -30.33 -41.86 25.81
C GLY A 824 -30.56 -41.07 24.52
N ARG A 825 -31.14 -41.71 23.51
CA ARG A 825 -31.31 -41.09 22.18
C ARG A 825 -32.75 -41.01 21.70
N ILE A 826 -33.08 -39.98 20.91
CA ILE A 826 -34.31 -39.90 20.13
C ILE A 826 -34.18 -40.88 18.95
N ALA A 827 -35.14 -41.78 18.81
CA ALA A 827 -35.09 -42.87 17.83
C ALA A 827 -35.62 -42.47 16.44
N LYS A 828 -36.36 -41.37 16.33
CA LYS A 828 -36.87 -40.84 15.06
C LYS A 828 -36.47 -39.39 14.84
N HIS A 829 -36.23 -39.02 13.58
CA HIS A 829 -35.96 -37.62 13.19
C HIS A 829 -37.17 -36.69 13.32
N ARG A 830 -38.28 -37.15 13.90
CA ARG A 830 -39.48 -36.35 14.12
C ARG A 830 -40.11 -36.71 15.44
N ILE A 831 -40.87 -35.76 15.98
CA ILE A 831 -41.92 -36.05 16.95
C ILE A 831 -43.27 -35.94 16.25
N GLU A 832 -44.30 -36.56 16.83
CA GLU A 832 -45.66 -36.42 16.30
C GLU A 832 -46.51 -35.70 17.34
N ILE A 833 -47.05 -34.54 16.97
CA ILE A 833 -48.11 -33.90 17.74
C ILE A 833 -49.44 -34.48 17.29
N VAL A 834 -50.24 -34.93 18.25
CA VAL A 834 -51.60 -35.39 18.04
C VAL A 834 -52.54 -34.29 18.49
N ASP A 835 -53.33 -33.77 17.56
CA ASP A 835 -54.44 -32.84 17.79
C ASP A 835 -55.77 -33.53 17.43
N TYR A 836 -56.91 -32.91 17.73
CA TYR A 836 -58.23 -33.46 17.45
C TYR A 836 -59.17 -32.47 16.73
N SER A 837 -59.96 -32.99 15.82
CA SER A 837 -61.13 -32.28 15.27
C SER A 837 -62.37 -33.12 15.55
N GLY A 838 -63.01 -32.88 16.70
CA GLY A 838 -64.10 -33.70 17.20
C GLY A 838 -63.61 -35.08 17.67
N THR A 839 -63.94 -36.15 16.94
CA THR A 839 -63.43 -37.51 17.23
C THR A 839 -62.25 -37.91 16.37
N ASP A 840 -61.95 -37.14 15.33
CA ASP A 840 -60.91 -37.46 14.36
C ASP A 840 -59.55 -37.02 14.92
N GLU A 841 -58.60 -37.95 14.91
CA GLU A 841 -57.20 -37.73 15.31
C GLU A 841 -56.43 -37.09 14.14
N ILE A 842 -55.75 -35.98 14.42
CA ILE A 842 -54.91 -35.25 13.47
C ILE A 842 -53.45 -35.40 13.90
N ILE A 843 -52.65 -36.12 13.10
CA ILE A 843 -51.23 -36.36 13.37
C ILE A 843 -50.41 -35.34 12.59
N LEU A 844 -49.65 -34.52 13.31
CA LEU A 844 -48.78 -33.46 12.79
C LEU A 844 -47.33 -33.84 13.05
N PRO A 845 -46.56 -34.27 12.02
CA PRO A 845 -45.15 -34.57 12.18
C PRO A 845 -44.34 -33.28 12.29
N LEU A 846 -43.51 -33.19 13.32
CA LEU A 846 -42.58 -32.09 13.53
C LEU A 846 -41.15 -32.53 13.33
N TYR A 847 -40.46 -31.81 12.46
CA TYR A 847 -39.06 -32.03 12.15
C TYR A 847 -38.23 -30.97 12.85
N PRO A 848 -37.18 -31.37 13.58
CA PRO A 848 -36.46 -30.40 14.36
C PRO A 848 -35.48 -29.62 13.49
N THR A 849 -35.21 -28.39 13.89
CA THR A 849 -33.97 -27.69 13.55
C THR A 849 -33.04 -27.73 14.76
N TYR A 850 -31.77 -28.06 14.54
CA TYR A 850 -30.77 -28.13 15.60
C TYR A 850 -29.88 -26.88 15.59
N ASP A 851 -29.77 -26.23 16.74
CA ASP A 851 -28.80 -25.16 17.02
C ASP A 851 -27.65 -25.74 17.85
N ALA A 852 -26.47 -25.86 17.23
CA ALA A 852 -25.28 -26.42 17.84
C ALA A 852 -24.67 -25.52 18.93
N ASN A 853 -24.88 -24.20 18.88
CA ASN A 853 -24.32 -23.26 19.87
C ASN A 853 -25.03 -23.39 21.20
N THR A 854 -26.37 -23.42 21.15
CA THR A 854 -27.21 -23.57 22.34
C THR A 854 -27.49 -25.03 22.69
N LYS A 855 -27.10 -25.99 21.82
CA LYS A 855 -27.47 -27.42 21.92
C LYS A 855 -28.99 -27.60 22.01
N THR A 856 -29.72 -26.79 21.24
CA THR A 856 -31.18 -26.74 21.25
C THR A 856 -31.75 -27.47 20.05
N LEU A 857 -32.70 -28.37 20.31
CA LEU A 857 -33.48 -29.07 19.29
C LEU A 857 -34.89 -28.45 19.23
N ASP A 858 -35.16 -27.67 18.19
CA ASP A 858 -36.40 -26.90 18.04
C ASP A 858 -37.40 -27.64 17.16
N TYR A 859 -38.52 -28.06 17.76
CA TYR A 859 -39.68 -28.66 17.11
C TYR A 859 -40.84 -27.65 17.00
N SER A 860 -40.61 -26.52 16.37
CA SER A 860 -41.67 -25.55 16.11
C SER A 860 -42.72 -26.09 15.12
N LEU A 861 -44.00 -25.84 15.43
CA LEU A 861 -45.15 -26.18 14.58
C LEU A 861 -45.30 -25.12 13.48
N ILE A 862 -44.53 -25.27 12.41
CA ILE A 862 -44.52 -24.33 11.28
C ILE A 862 -45.73 -24.56 10.37
N GLY A 863 -46.41 -23.47 10.00
CA GLY A 863 -47.50 -23.48 9.00
C GLY A 863 -48.80 -24.18 9.42
N SER A 864 -48.83 -24.82 10.60
CA SER A 864 -50.01 -25.48 11.16
C SER A 864 -50.41 -24.84 12.48
N GLU A 865 -51.68 -24.97 12.84
CA GLU A 865 -52.25 -24.46 14.09
C GLU A 865 -52.88 -25.61 14.88
N LEU A 866 -52.80 -25.52 16.20
CA LEU A 866 -53.51 -26.43 17.10
C LEU A 866 -54.91 -25.92 17.35
N ASN A 867 -55.87 -26.83 17.45
CA ASN A 867 -57.24 -26.50 17.79
C ASN A 867 -57.31 -25.93 19.22
N LEU A 868 -57.68 -24.65 19.33
CA LEU A 868 -57.83 -23.94 20.59
C LEU A 868 -58.78 -24.66 21.56
N GLU A 869 -59.87 -25.24 21.05
CA GLU A 869 -60.87 -25.92 21.87
C GLU A 869 -60.25 -27.10 22.64
N ASN A 870 -59.32 -27.85 22.04
CA ASN A 870 -58.69 -29.00 22.69
C ASN A 870 -57.77 -28.59 23.84
N LEU A 871 -56.99 -27.50 23.65
CA LEU A 871 -56.10 -26.97 24.67
C LEU A 871 -56.88 -26.38 25.85
N GLN A 872 -57.96 -25.64 25.58
CA GLN A 872 -58.85 -25.09 26.61
C GLN A 872 -59.60 -26.21 27.36
N ASN A 873 -60.10 -27.21 26.63
CA ASN A 873 -60.79 -28.37 27.21
C ASN A 873 -59.85 -29.18 28.12
N PHE A 874 -58.56 -29.32 27.78
CA PHE A 874 -57.58 -29.94 28.67
C PHE A 874 -57.40 -29.17 29.99
N ILE A 875 -57.35 -27.83 29.95
CA ILE A 875 -57.26 -27.01 31.17
C ILE A 875 -58.52 -27.18 32.04
N GLU A 876 -59.70 -27.31 31.42
CA GLU A 876 -60.98 -27.38 32.13
C GLU A 876 -61.34 -28.79 32.64
N ASN A 877 -61.12 -29.82 31.82
CA ASN A 877 -61.59 -31.19 32.05
C ASN A 877 -60.43 -32.21 32.18
N GLY A 878 -59.18 -31.76 32.08
CA GLY A 878 -58.00 -32.61 32.23
C GLY A 878 -57.83 -33.65 31.13
N ILE A 879 -57.27 -34.80 31.48
CA ILE A 879 -56.93 -35.89 30.55
C ILE A 879 -58.15 -36.46 29.80
N ASP A 880 -59.36 -36.31 30.36
CA ASP A 880 -60.61 -36.76 29.74
C ASP A 880 -61.06 -35.86 28.56
N GLY A 881 -60.43 -34.68 28.41
CA GLY A 881 -60.70 -33.69 27.36
C GLY A 881 -60.00 -33.94 26.01
N LYS A 882 -59.36 -35.09 25.81
CA LYS A 882 -58.52 -35.41 24.62
C LYS A 882 -57.44 -34.36 24.34
N PRO A 883 -56.45 -34.20 25.23
CA PRO A 883 -55.42 -33.19 25.08
C PRO A 883 -54.54 -33.38 23.85
N VAL A 884 -53.94 -32.27 23.41
CA VAL A 884 -52.81 -32.31 22.49
C VAL A 884 -51.68 -33.12 23.13
N ALA A 885 -51.19 -34.15 22.43
CA ALA A 885 -50.15 -35.04 22.93
C ALA A 885 -48.94 -35.03 22.00
N ALA A 886 -47.73 -35.03 22.56
CA ALA A 886 -46.49 -35.20 21.80
C ALA A 886 -45.95 -36.62 21.96
N ASN A 887 -45.75 -37.32 20.85
CA ASN A 887 -45.15 -38.64 20.82
C ASN A 887 -43.66 -38.53 20.49
N ILE A 888 -42.82 -38.95 21.43
CA ILE A 888 -41.37 -39.05 21.28
C ILE A 888 -40.97 -40.52 21.33
N TRP A 889 -40.20 -40.96 20.34
CA TRP A 889 -39.59 -42.29 20.32
C TRP A 889 -38.19 -42.20 20.87
N TYR A 890 -37.86 -43.09 21.79
CA TYR A 890 -36.64 -42.97 22.58
C TYR A 890 -36.01 -44.34 22.82
N ASN A 891 -34.69 -44.42 22.63
CA ASN A 891 -33.91 -45.62 22.90
C ASN A 891 -32.88 -45.33 24.00
N PRO A 892 -32.87 -46.11 25.09
CA PRO A 892 -31.77 -46.11 26.04
C PRO A 892 -30.50 -46.69 25.39
N ASP A 893 -29.34 -46.07 25.60
CA ASP A 893 -28.10 -46.42 24.88
C ASP A 893 -26.94 -46.90 25.77
N ASP A 894 -26.74 -46.33 26.97
CA ASP A 894 -25.68 -46.76 27.90
C ASP A 894 -26.22 -46.78 29.35
N SER A 895 -25.46 -47.40 30.27
CA SER A 895 -25.74 -47.39 31.70
C SER A 895 -25.54 -45.99 32.31
N ILE A 896 -26.64 -45.30 32.56
CA ILE A 896 -26.75 -44.10 33.40
C ILE A 896 -27.46 -44.41 34.73
N SER A 897 -26.95 -43.81 35.80
CA SER A 897 -27.57 -43.84 37.13
C SER A 897 -27.39 -42.48 37.79
N GLY A 898 -28.49 -41.73 37.97
CA GLY A 898 -28.43 -40.40 38.55
C GLY A 898 -29.79 -39.75 38.75
N ASN A 899 -29.79 -38.62 39.46
CA ASN A 899 -30.94 -37.73 39.54
C ASN A 899 -30.80 -36.65 38.47
N VAL A 900 -31.86 -36.43 37.72
CA VAL A 900 -31.92 -35.53 36.57
C VAL A 900 -32.96 -34.47 36.88
N PRO A 901 -32.58 -33.20 37.12
CA PRO A 901 -33.54 -32.13 37.26
C PRO A 901 -34.15 -31.83 35.88
N ILE A 902 -35.48 -31.86 35.81
CA ILE A 902 -36.23 -31.51 34.60
C ILE A 902 -36.99 -30.22 34.88
N VAL A 903 -36.84 -29.23 33.99
CA VAL A 903 -37.68 -28.04 34.01
C VAL A 903 -38.42 -27.89 32.69
N LEU A 904 -39.74 -27.87 32.77
CA LEU A 904 -40.64 -27.64 31.64
C LEU A 904 -41.11 -26.19 31.71
N TYR A 905 -41.00 -25.45 30.61
CA TYR A 905 -41.52 -24.11 30.47
C TYR A 905 -42.54 -24.04 29.34
N LEU A 906 -43.52 -23.16 29.49
CA LEU A 906 -44.44 -22.73 28.46
C LEU A 906 -44.58 -21.21 28.55
N TYR A 907 -44.00 -20.52 27.59
CA TYR A 907 -44.02 -19.07 27.43
C TYR A 907 -45.20 -18.67 26.54
N GLU A 908 -45.88 -17.58 26.88
CA GLU A 908 -46.69 -16.81 25.93
C GLU A 908 -45.74 -15.98 25.08
N GLY A 909 -45.83 -16.07 23.75
CA GLY A 909 -44.86 -15.46 22.83
C GLY A 909 -44.23 -16.47 21.86
N ASP A 910 -43.34 -16.00 20.99
CA ASP A 910 -42.63 -16.77 19.97
C ASP A 910 -41.17 -17.08 20.32
N ASP A 911 -40.75 -16.82 21.55
CA ASP A 911 -39.41 -17.12 22.04
C ASP A 911 -39.39 -17.70 23.46
N THR A 912 -38.19 -17.89 24.02
CA THR A 912 -38.00 -18.45 25.38
C THR A 912 -37.65 -17.38 26.42
N THR A 913 -37.82 -16.11 26.05
CA THR A 913 -37.73 -14.96 26.94
C THR A 913 -39.14 -14.51 27.34
N VAL A 914 -39.25 -13.51 28.22
CA VAL A 914 -40.55 -13.01 28.69
C VAL A 914 -40.60 -11.53 28.38
N ASP A 915 -41.35 -11.15 27.35
CA ASP A 915 -41.53 -9.75 27.00
C ASP A 915 -42.51 -9.04 27.93
N SER A 916 -42.55 -7.71 27.83
CA SER A 916 -43.46 -6.88 28.62
C SER A 916 -44.92 -7.19 28.27
N GLY A 917 -45.65 -7.81 29.20
CA GLY A 917 -47.05 -8.18 29.04
C GLY A 917 -47.27 -9.66 28.70
N GLU A 918 -46.20 -10.44 28.61
CA GLU A 918 -46.26 -11.89 28.46
C GLU A 918 -46.11 -12.60 29.81
N GLY A 919 -46.74 -13.78 29.90
CA GLY A 919 -46.57 -14.68 31.03
C GLY A 919 -45.87 -15.99 30.64
N TYR A 920 -45.41 -16.72 31.64
CA TYR A 920 -44.95 -18.10 31.44
C TYR A 920 -45.33 -19.00 32.61
N PHE A 921 -45.46 -20.28 32.30
CA PHE A 921 -45.65 -21.36 33.24
C PHE A 921 -44.41 -22.24 33.28
N SER A 922 -44.01 -22.72 34.46
CA SER A 922 -42.95 -23.72 34.58
C SER A 922 -43.26 -24.81 35.60
N ILE A 923 -42.81 -26.04 35.30
CA ILE A 923 -42.84 -27.19 36.22
C ILE A 923 -41.42 -27.73 36.37
N GLU A 924 -40.95 -27.83 37.61
CA GLU A 924 -39.65 -28.39 37.98
C GLU A 924 -39.85 -29.65 38.83
N PHE A 925 -39.15 -30.74 38.50
CA PHE A 925 -39.11 -31.96 39.32
C PHE A 925 -37.80 -32.72 39.09
N GLU A 926 -37.41 -33.56 40.05
CA GLU A 926 -36.28 -34.48 39.89
C GLU A 926 -36.74 -35.85 39.41
N LEU A 927 -36.06 -36.36 38.40
CA LEU A 927 -36.24 -37.70 37.86
C LEU A 927 -35.04 -38.57 38.23
N THR A 928 -35.27 -39.68 38.95
CA THR A 928 -34.23 -40.68 39.16
C THR A 928 -34.21 -41.63 37.96
N VAL A 929 -33.10 -41.65 37.24
CA VAL A 929 -32.86 -42.55 36.12
C VAL A 929 -31.88 -43.63 36.56
N SER A 930 -32.26 -44.88 36.35
CA SER A 930 -31.37 -46.03 36.58
C SER A 930 -31.45 -46.99 35.42
N SER A 931 -30.33 -47.50 34.96
CA SER A 931 -30.28 -48.46 33.87
C SER A 931 -29.38 -49.64 34.18
N SER A 932 -29.69 -50.78 33.57
CA SER A 932 -28.87 -51.98 33.62
C SER A 932 -28.29 -52.25 32.24
N ALA A 933 -26.97 -52.29 32.12
CA ALA A 933 -26.30 -52.75 30.91
C ALA A 933 -26.34 -54.30 30.87
N ASP A 934 -26.79 -54.88 29.77
CA ASP A 934 -26.44 -56.26 29.45
C ASP A 934 -25.00 -56.26 28.89
N ASN A 935 -24.15 -57.14 29.43
CA ASN A 935 -22.77 -57.33 28.94
C ASN A 935 -22.82 -57.81 27.48
N LEU A 936 -22.35 -57.00 26.54
CA LEU A 936 -22.29 -57.39 25.12
C LEU A 936 -20.88 -57.19 24.58
N GLU A 937 -20.12 -58.29 24.50
CA GLU A 937 -18.86 -58.41 23.76
C GLU A 937 -19.05 -58.36 22.22
N GLN A 938 -20.27 -58.20 21.70
CA GLN A 938 -20.55 -58.10 20.26
C GLN A 938 -21.70 -57.13 19.97
N ALA A 939 -21.39 -56.00 19.32
CA ALA A 939 -22.34 -54.94 18.96
C ALA A 939 -23.30 -55.29 17.81
N GLU A 940 -23.23 -56.49 17.23
CA GLU A 940 -23.95 -56.85 15.99
C GLU A 940 -25.37 -57.42 16.20
N ILE A 941 -25.81 -57.71 17.42
CA ILE A 941 -27.09 -58.41 17.63
C ILE A 941 -27.91 -57.71 18.72
N GLY A 942 -28.84 -56.85 18.28
CA GLY A 942 -29.73 -56.00 19.08
C GLY A 942 -30.33 -56.60 20.35
N GLN A 943 -29.58 -56.54 21.46
CA GLN A 943 -30.11 -56.67 22.81
C GLN A 943 -29.99 -55.32 23.52
N GLY A 944 -31.14 -54.82 23.93
CA GLY A 944 -31.35 -53.43 24.31
C GLY A 944 -30.99 -53.11 25.76
N ALA A 945 -30.48 -51.90 25.99
CA ALA A 945 -30.40 -51.37 27.34
C ALA A 945 -31.82 -51.24 27.93
N LYS A 946 -31.95 -51.43 29.25
CA LYS A 946 -33.19 -51.14 29.98
C LYS A 946 -32.95 -49.97 30.90
N GLN A 947 -33.84 -48.98 30.84
CA GLN A 947 -33.76 -47.78 31.64
C GLN A 947 -35.08 -47.55 32.37
N THR A 948 -35.01 -47.43 33.69
CA THR A 948 -36.16 -47.12 34.54
C THR A 948 -36.11 -45.66 34.93
N TRP A 949 -37.17 -44.93 34.63
CA TRP A 949 -37.38 -43.53 35.00
C TRP A 949 -38.35 -43.50 36.17
N THR A 950 -37.92 -42.95 37.30
CA THR A 950 -38.72 -42.92 38.53
C THR A 950 -38.83 -41.50 39.05
N VAL A 951 -40.05 -41.04 39.31
CA VAL A 951 -40.29 -39.87 40.18
C VAL A 951 -40.40 -40.40 41.62
N PRO A 952 -39.43 -40.12 42.50
CA PRO A 952 -39.39 -40.74 43.82
C PRO A 952 -40.60 -40.40 44.69
N GLU A 953 -40.92 -41.27 45.65
CA GLU A 953 -41.88 -40.96 46.70
C GLU A 953 -41.39 -39.73 47.50
N ASN A 954 -42.30 -38.81 47.80
CA ASN A 954 -42.04 -37.52 48.43
C ASN A 954 -41.19 -36.53 47.61
N ALA A 955 -40.87 -36.82 46.34
CA ALA A 955 -40.26 -35.83 45.46
C ALA A 955 -41.14 -34.58 45.38
N VAL A 956 -40.51 -33.40 45.36
CA VAL A 956 -41.22 -32.12 45.29
C VAL A 956 -41.31 -31.68 43.84
N ILE A 957 -42.53 -31.58 43.32
CA ILE A 957 -42.84 -30.94 42.04
C ILE A 957 -43.17 -29.48 42.30
N LYS A 958 -42.39 -28.56 41.74
CA LYS A 958 -42.61 -27.11 41.88
C LYS A 958 -43.26 -26.59 40.61
N ALA A 959 -44.45 -26.01 40.71
CA ALA A 959 -45.00 -25.18 39.64
C ALA A 959 -44.82 -23.70 39.94
N LYS A 960 -44.63 -22.94 38.86
CA LYS A 960 -44.56 -21.49 38.89
C LYS A 960 -45.36 -20.91 37.73
N TYR A 961 -46.08 -19.83 37.99
CA TYR A 961 -46.66 -18.97 36.96
C TYR A 961 -46.17 -17.54 37.20
N VAL A 962 -45.79 -16.86 36.13
CA VAL A 962 -45.36 -15.47 36.14
C VAL A 962 -46.10 -14.72 35.05
N GLU A 963 -46.69 -13.57 35.38
CA GLU A 963 -47.36 -12.66 34.44
C GLU A 963 -47.31 -11.25 35.05
N ASP A 964 -46.99 -10.23 34.26
CA ASP A 964 -46.94 -8.82 34.71
C ASP A 964 -46.14 -8.59 36.01
N GLY A 965 -45.06 -9.35 36.21
CA GLY A 965 -44.21 -9.28 37.41
C GLY A 965 -44.80 -9.91 38.67
N VAL A 966 -46.01 -10.49 38.60
CA VAL A 966 -46.62 -11.28 39.67
C VAL A 966 -46.17 -12.73 39.53
N THR A 967 -45.53 -13.28 40.57
CA THR A 967 -45.11 -14.69 40.61
C THR A 967 -45.94 -15.47 41.61
N ILE A 968 -46.50 -16.60 41.18
CA ILE A 968 -47.20 -17.56 42.03
C ILE A 968 -46.50 -18.91 41.91
N SER A 969 -46.12 -19.49 43.05
CA SER A 969 -45.42 -20.79 43.10
C SER A 969 -46.11 -21.75 44.06
N ARG A 970 -46.07 -23.05 43.73
CA ARG A 970 -46.65 -24.11 44.55
C ARG A 970 -45.84 -25.40 44.47
N ASP A 971 -45.54 -25.94 45.65
CA ASP A 971 -44.89 -27.23 45.81
C ASP A 971 -45.93 -28.34 46.01
N ILE A 972 -45.76 -29.45 45.31
CA ILE A 972 -46.56 -30.67 45.45
C ILE A 972 -45.64 -31.83 45.76
N ALA A 973 -45.89 -32.51 46.89
CA ALA A 973 -45.17 -33.73 47.23
C ALA A 973 -45.76 -34.93 46.48
N ASN A 974 -44.89 -35.79 45.95
CA ASN A 974 -45.29 -37.05 45.35
C ASN A 974 -45.74 -38.05 46.42
N GLY A 975 -46.98 -38.53 46.36
CA GLY A 975 -47.55 -39.41 47.39
C GLY A 975 -47.05 -40.86 47.33
N SER A 976 -46.54 -41.31 46.18
CA SER A 976 -46.02 -42.66 45.95
C SER A 976 -45.04 -42.65 44.80
N ALA A 977 -43.94 -43.41 44.87
CA ALA A 977 -43.02 -43.53 43.75
C ALA A 977 -43.77 -44.00 42.48
N ASP A 978 -43.50 -43.34 41.37
CA ASP A 978 -44.10 -43.66 40.06
C ASP A 978 -42.98 -43.87 39.05
N SER A 979 -43.06 -44.96 38.28
CA SER A 979 -41.97 -45.33 37.38
C SER A 979 -42.47 -45.84 36.03
N THR A 980 -41.65 -45.60 35.01
CA THR A 980 -41.80 -46.17 33.67
C THR A 980 -40.51 -46.86 33.26
N ILE A 981 -40.63 -47.97 32.51
CA ILE A 981 -39.48 -48.74 32.02
C ILE A 981 -39.42 -48.54 30.51
N LEU A 982 -38.27 -48.03 30.06
CA LEU A 982 -37.92 -47.85 28.66
C LEU A 982 -37.00 -49.01 28.27
N GLU A 983 -37.38 -49.74 27.23
CA GLU A 983 -36.61 -50.85 26.67
C GLU A 983 -36.20 -50.50 25.24
N ASP A 984 -34.92 -50.70 24.90
CA ASP A 984 -34.49 -50.62 23.51
C ASP A 984 -35.02 -51.84 22.74
N MET A 985 -36.05 -51.58 21.93
CA MET A 985 -36.79 -52.58 21.14
C MET A 985 -36.18 -52.78 19.73
N GLY A 986 -34.98 -52.24 19.47
CA GLY A 986 -34.29 -52.39 18.20
C GLY A 986 -34.86 -51.47 17.10
N ARG A 987 -35.29 -52.06 15.97
CA ARG A 987 -35.88 -51.32 14.82
C ARG A 987 -37.36 -50.97 15.00
N ASP A 988 -38.02 -51.55 15.99
CA ASP A 988 -39.40 -51.21 16.34
C ASP A 988 -39.35 -50.32 17.58
N ASP A 989 -39.77 -49.07 17.45
CA ASP A 989 -39.48 -48.04 18.45
C ASP A 989 -40.37 -48.12 19.71
N ALA A 990 -39.79 -47.91 20.89
CA ALA A 990 -40.54 -47.72 22.11
C ALA A 990 -41.14 -46.30 22.17
N LYS A 991 -42.46 -46.20 22.37
CA LYS A 991 -43.13 -44.93 22.70
C LYS A 991 -42.89 -44.64 24.18
N ILE A 992 -42.38 -43.46 24.53
CA ILE A 992 -42.35 -43.03 25.94
C ILE A 992 -43.80 -42.98 26.42
N GLN A 993 -44.18 -43.94 27.26
CA GLN A 993 -45.40 -43.87 28.05
C GLN A 993 -45.00 -43.21 29.37
N GLY A 994 -45.52 -42.01 29.64
CA GLY A 994 -45.25 -41.30 30.88
C GLY A 994 -45.63 -42.15 32.11
N PRO A 995 -45.02 -41.89 33.28
CA PRO A 995 -45.46 -42.50 34.52
C PRO A 995 -46.96 -42.20 34.74
N SER A 996 -47.77 -43.24 34.95
CA SER A 996 -49.23 -43.17 34.86
C SER A 996 -49.90 -42.21 35.86
N ASN A 997 -49.22 -41.83 36.94
CA ASN A 997 -49.72 -40.88 37.94
C ASN A 997 -49.16 -39.46 37.73
N LEU A 998 -48.09 -39.28 36.95
CA LEU A 998 -47.50 -37.96 36.68
C LEU A 998 -48.48 -37.04 35.96
N ASP A 999 -49.22 -37.54 34.98
CA ASP A 999 -50.25 -36.78 34.25
C ASP A 999 -51.37 -36.29 35.19
N LEU A 1000 -51.80 -37.16 36.11
CA LEU A 1000 -52.79 -36.83 37.14
C LEU A 1000 -52.25 -35.81 38.15
N MET A 1001 -50.95 -35.86 38.46
CA MET A 1001 -50.29 -34.91 39.36
C MET A 1001 -50.13 -33.53 38.71
N ILE A 1002 -49.69 -33.47 37.45
CA ILE A 1002 -49.64 -32.24 36.66
C ILE A 1002 -51.04 -31.65 36.51
N LEU A 1003 -52.07 -32.48 36.29
CA LEU A 1003 -53.45 -32.04 36.25
C LEU A 1003 -53.94 -31.47 37.59
N ASN A 1004 -53.71 -32.20 38.69
CA ASN A 1004 -54.02 -31.69 40.03
C ASN A 1004 -53.30 -30.38 40.31
N LEU A 1005 -52.06 -30.24 39.82
CA LEU A 1005 -51.27 -29.04 39.95
C LEU A 1005 -51.89 -27.87 39.18
N ILE A 1006 -52.18 -28.06 37.89
CA ILE A 1006 -52.86 -27.09 37.02
C ILE A 1006 -54.20 -26.67 37.63
N ASN A 1007 -55.03 -27.61 38.09
CA ASN A 1007 -56.29 -27.29 38.79
C ASN A 1007 -56.06 -26.48 40.07
N SER A 1008 -55.05 -26.84 40.85
CA SER A 1008 -54.77 -26.20 42.14
C SER A 1008 -54.14 -24.81 42.03
N VAL A 1009 -53.49 -24.52 40.90
CA VAL A 1009 -52.95 -23.21 40.53
C VAL A 1009 -54.04 -22.40 39.82
N SER A 1010 -54.83 -23.03 38.94
CA SER A 1010 -55.80 -22.35 38.08
C SER A 1010 -56.94 -21.68 38.83
N ASP A 1011 -57.39 -22.27 39.94
CA ASP A 1011 -58.40 -21.66 40.81
C ASP A 1011 -57.89 -20.40 41.56
N LYS A 1012 -56.58 -20.17 41.58
CA LYS A 1012 -55.93 -19.07 42.33
C LYS A 1012 -55.39 -17.95 41.46
N ILE A 1013 -55.41 -18.11 40.12
CA ILE A 1013 -54.89 -17.14 39.16
C ILE A 1013 -56.00 -16.74 38.19
N THR A 1014 -56.38 -15.47 38.20
CA THR A 1014 -57.41 -14.95 37.28
C THR A 1014 -56.75 -14.69 35.92
N GLY A 1015 -56.78 -15.67 35.02
CA GLY A 1015 -56.18 -15.53 33.67
C GLY A 1015 -55.71 -16.84 33.04
N ILE A 1016 -55.33 -17.81 33.87
CA ILE A 1016 -54.84 -19.14 33.42
C ILE A 1016 -55.84 -19.96 32.59
N LYS A 1017 -57.16 -19.79 32.81
CA LYS A 1017 -58.21 -20.43 31.98
C LYS A 1017 -58.34 -19.79 30.60
N SER A 1018 -57.83 -18.57 30.45
CA SER A 1018 -57.73 -17.84 29.19
C SER A 1018 -56.27 -17.73 28.71
N PHE A 1019 -55.36 -18.56 29.24
CA PHE A 1019 -53.95 -18.55 28.87
C PHE A 1019 -53.78 -18.81 27.37
N PHE A 1020 -54.48 -19.82 26.84
CA PHE A 1020 -54.59 -20.05 25.40
C PHE A 1020 -55.70 -19.17 24.79
N GLN A 1021 -55.31 -18.31 23.86
CA GLN A 1021 -56.17 -17.35 23.16
C GLN A 1021 -56.24 -17.68 21.67
N ASP A 1022 -57.32 -17.26 20.99
CA ASP A 1022 -57.44 -17.44 19.55
C ASP A 1022 -56.37 -16.65 18.79
N ASN A 1023 -55.65 -17.32 17.90
CA ASN A 1023 -54.44 -16.83 17.22
C ASN A 1023 -53.27 -16.53 18.17
N GLY A 1024 -53.28 -17.09 19.38
CA GLY A 1024 -52.17 -17.00 20.33
C GLY A 1024 -50.96 -17.82 19.87
N THR A 1025 -49.76 -17.33 20.22
CA THR A 1025 -48.48 -17.99 19.96
C THR A 1025 -47.82 -18.33 21.30
N TYR A 1026 -47.28 -19.54 21.41
CA TYR A 1026 -46.70 -20.05 22.65
C TYR A 1026 -45.46 -20.87 22.36
N THR A 1027 -44.44 -20.74 23.20
CA THR A 1027 -43.18 -21.48 23.07
C THR A 1027 -42.97 -22.39 24.26
N TYR A 1028 -42.78 -23.69 24.03
CA TYR A 1028 -42.37 -24.61 25.08
C TYR A 1028 -40.85 -24.77 25.11
N LYS A 1029 -40.30 -25.02 26.30
CA LYS A 1029 -38.89 -25.40 26.51
C LYS A 1029 -38.80 -26.52 27.53
N ILE A 1030 -38.15 -27.61 27.17
CA ILE A 1030 -37.73 -28.69 28.07
C ILE A 1030 -36.25 -28.48 28.34
N ASP A 1031 -35.92 -28.15 29.58
CA ASP A 1031 -34.55 -27.96 30.06
C ASP A 1031 -34.08 -29.22 30.79
N ILE A 1032 -33.09 -29.87 30.19
CA ILE A 1032 -32.32 -30.97 30.78
C ILE A 1032 -30.85 -30.58 31.01
N GLY A 1033 -30.36 -29.59 30.26
CA GLY A 1033 -28.99 -29.11 30.25
C GLY A 1033 -28.53 -28.38 31.50
N THR A 1034 -29.42 -27.64 32.19
CA THR A 1034 -29.06 -26.87 33.40
C THR A 1034 -28.56 -27.79 34.53
N GLY A 1035 -29.04 -29.04 34.57
CA GLY A 1035 -28.55 -30.08 35.49
C GLY A 1035 -27.25 -30.75 35.08
N GLY A 1036 -26.71 -30.41 33.91
CA GLY A 1036 -25.54 -31.05 33.33
C GLY A 1036 -25.84 -32.27 32.45
N HIS A 1037 -27.12 -32.54 32.14
CA HIS A 1037 -27.54 -33.72 31.39
C HIS A 1037 -27.91 -33.38 29.95
N SER A 1038 -27.85 -34.38 29.09
CA SER A 1038 -28.21 -34.25 27.68
C SER A 1038 -28.91 -35.51 27.16
N ILE A 1039 -29.63 -35.38 26.07
CA ILE A 1039 -30.04 -36.51 25.22
C ILE A 1039 -29.27 -36.45 23.90
N ILE A 1040 -29.33 -37.54 23.16
CA ILE A 1040 -28.79 -37.60 21.81
C ILE A 1040 -29.96 -37.50 20.82
N ASP A 1041 -29.94 -36.58 19.86
CA ASP A 1041 -30.99 -36.53 18.84
C ASP A 1041 -30.88 -37.71 17.85
N PHE A 1042 -31.81 -37.76 16.89
CA PHE A 1042 -31.78 -38.78 15.83
C PHE A 1042 -30.51 -38.73 14.98
N ASP A 1043 -30.00 -37.52 14.76
CA ASP A 1043 -28.79 -37.31 13.98
C ASP A 1043 -27.53 -37.56 14.79
N ARG A 1044 -27.65 -37.88 16.08
CA ARG A 1044 -26.58 -38.12 17.05
C ARG A 1044 -25.90 -36.86 17.61
N ASN A 1045 -26.54 -35.71 17.55
CA ASN A 1045 -26.10 -34.51 18.27
C ASN A 1045 -26.46 -34.59 19.75
N THR A 1046 -25.62 -33.98 20.60
CA THR A 1046 -25.95 -33.76 22.00
C THR A 1046 -26.96 -32.61 22.13
N VAL A 1047 -28.04 -32.82 22.89
CA VAL A 1047 -29.13 -31.87 23.08
C VAL A 1047 -29.33 -31.58 24.57
N ASP A 1048 -29.30 -30.30 24.92
CA ASP A 1048 -29.49 -29.79 26.27
C ASP A 1048 -30.88 -29.15 26.46
N PHE A 1049 -31.47 -28.65 25.38
CA PHE A 1049 -32.80 -28.05 25.38
C PHE A 1049 -33.63 -28.59 24.23
N ILE A 1050 -34.90 -28.87 24.49
CA ILE A 1050 -35.90 -29.11 23.43
C ILE A 1050 -36.87 -27.93 23.45
N THR A 1051 -37.05 -27.25 22.33
CA THR A 1051 -37.98 -26.13 22.23
C THR A 1051 -39.04 -26.37 21.15
N GLY A 1052 -40.03 -25.49 21.06
CA GLY A 1052 -40.93 -25.43 19.93
C GLY A 1052 -41.99 -24.35 20.11
N THR A 1053 -42.26 -23.63 19.04
CA THR A 1053 -43.32 -22.62 18.97
C THR A 1053 -44.58 -23.22 18.38
N ILE A 1054 -45.73 -23.02 19.04
CA ILE A 1054 -47.05 -23.45 18.58
C ILE A 1054 -47.97 -22.24 18.40
N LYS A 1055 -48.89 -22.34 17.43
CA LYS A 1055 -50.01 -21.41 17.26
C LYS A 1055 -51.31 -22.10 17.54
N THR A 1056 -52.28 -21.35 18.06
CA THR A 1056 -53.60 -21.87 18.38
C THR A 1056 -54.68 -21.12 17.60
N ALA A 1057 -55.69 -21.83 17.13
CA ALA A 1057 -56.79 -21.24 16.38
C ALA A 1057 -58.10 -22.00 16.62
N SER A 1058 -59.21 -21.28 16.59
CA SER A 1058 -60.57 -21.82 16.66
C SER A 1058 -60.98 -22.54 15.36
N SER A 1059 -60.24 -22.33 14.28
CA SER A 1059 -60.40 -23.00 12.99
C SER A 1059 -59.01 -23.27 12.40
N PRO A 1060 -58.31 -24.31 12.89
CA PRO A 1060 -56.91 -24.53 12.58
C PRO A 1060 -56.71 -24.87 11.12
N SER A 1061 -55.62 -24.34 10.56
CA SER A 1061 -55.05 -24.80 9.30
C SER A 1061 -53.94 -25.84 9.56
N TYR A 1062 -53.79 -26.79 8.64
CA TYR A 1062 -52.74 -27.81 8.72
C TYR A 1062 -51.89 -27.79 7.46
N ALA A 1063 -50.58 -27.77 7.65
CA ALA A 1063 -49.63 -27.68 6.56
C ALA A 1063 -49.36 -29.03 5.87
N ILE A 1064 -48.86 -28.95 4.63
CA ILE A 1064 -48.28 -30.09 3.93
C ILE A 1064 -46.92 -30.38 4.58
N SER A 1065 -46.72 -31.65 4.94
CA SER A 1065 -45.49 -32.14 5.54
C SER A 1065 -44.78 -33.13 4.62
N VAL A 1066 -43.48 -33.30 4.84
CA VAL A 1066 -42.63 -34.22 4.07
C VAL A 1066 -41.50 -34.67 4.97
N ASN A 1067 -41.07 -35.92 4.78
CA ASN A 1067 -40.07 -36.53 5.64
C ASN A 1067 -38.68 -36.32 5.06
N ASP A 1068 -37.67 -36.27 5.92
CA ASP A 1068 -36.29 -36.53 5.48
C ASP A 1068 -36.20 -37.95 4.93
N ILE A 1069 -35.33 -38.12 3.96
CA ILE A 1069 -35.06 -39.42 3.35
C ILE A 1069 -33.60 -39.79 3.56
N ARG A 1070 -33.37 -41.09 3.65
CA ARG A 1070 -32.03 -41.68 3.68
C ARG A 1070 -31.96 -42.68 2.53
N ILE A 1071 -30.94 -42.55 1.70
CA ILE A 1071 -30.78 -43.27 0.44
C ILE A 1071 -29.38 -43.85 0.40
N ASN A 1072 -29.24 -45.13 0.04
CA ASN A 1072 -27.91 -45.67 -0.22
C ASN A 1072 -27.42 -45.19 -1.60
N GLU A 1073 -26.12 -45.03 -1.73
CA GLU A 1073 -25.50 -44.75 -3.01
C GLU A 1073 -25.90 -45.78 -4.07
N GLY A 1074 -26.13 -45.31 -5.30
CA GLY A 1074 -26.68 -46.11 -6.40
C GLY A 1074 -28.11 -46.61 -6.22
N SER A 1075 -28.84 -46.15 -5.19
CA SER A 1075 -30.23 -46.55 -4.91
C SER A 1075 -31.24 -45.44 -5.24
N THR A 1076 -32.53 -45.77 -5.18
CA THR A 1076 -33.64 -44.83 -5.42
C THR A 1076 -34.69 -44.98 -4.31
N GLU A 1077 -35.15 -43.86 -3.77
CA GLU A 1077 -36.13 -43.82 -2.67
C GLU A 1077 -37.29 -42.86 -2.97
N ASP A 1078 -38.47 -43.14 -2.41
CA ASP A 1078 -39.66 -42.29 -2.56
C ASP A 1078 -39.63 -41.12 -1.55
N LEU A 1079 -39.67 -39.89 -2.05
CA LEU A 1079 -39.91 -38.68 -1.26
C LEU A 1079 -41.41 -38.32 -1.30
N CYS A 1080 -42.11 -38.59 -0.20
CA CYS A 1080 -43.55 -38.42 -0.09
C CYS A 1080 -43.96 -37.20 0.74
N PHE A 1081 -44.90 -36.43 0.20
CA PHE A 1081 -45.56 -35.29 0.81
C PHE A 1081 -46.94 -35.70 1.31
N TYR A 1082 -47.33 -35.22 2.49
CA TYR A 1082 -48.55 -35.61 3.20
C TYR A 1082 -49.31 -34.38 3.67
N ARG A 1083 -50.64 -34.38 3.58
CA ARG A 1083 -51.51 -33.42 4.28
C ARG A 1083 -52.65 -34.12 4.99
N PRO A 1084 -53.15 -33.60 6.13
CA PRO A 1084 -54.24 -34.23 6.87
C PRO A 1084 -55.51 -34.36 6.03
N SER A 1085 -56.37 -35.33 6.36
CA SER A 1085 -57.66 -35.56 5.67
C SER A 1085 -58.73 -34.50 5.99
N LYS A 1086 -58.39 -33.49 6.78
CA LYS A 1086 -59.23 -32.37 7.24
C LYS A 1086 -58.43 -31.08 7.07
N GLY A 1087 -59.09 -29.96 6.79
CA GLY A 1087 -58.45 -28.68 6.46
C GLY A 1087 -58.58 -28.33 4.97
N ASP A 1088 -57.66 -27.53 4.44
CA ASP A 1088 -57.65 -27.15 3.02
C ASP A 1088 -57.10 -28.28 2.14
N LEU A 1089 -57.95 -28.83 1.27
CA LEU A 1089 -57.64 -29.90 0.33
C LEU A 1089 -57.68 -29.43 -1.14
N SER A 1090 -57.58 -28.12 -1.38
CA SER A 1090 -57.52 -27.54 -2.73
C SER A 1090 -56.28 -28.01 -3.52
N ALA A 1091 -56.32 -27.94 -4.84
CA ALA A 1091 -55.17 -28.32 -5.67
C ALA A 1091 -53.97 -27.39 -5.43
N VAL A 1092 -52.77 -27.94 -5.33
CA VAL A 1092 -51.53 -27.21 -5.04
C VAL A 1092 -50.35 -27.84 -5.77
N THR A 1093 -49.47 -26.99 -6.30
CA THR A 1093 -48.23 -27.43 -6.96
C THR A 1093 -47.02 -26.90 -6.20
N LEU A 1094 -46.11 -27.80 -5.82
CA LEU A 1094 -44.86 -27.49 -5.16
C LEU A 1094 -43.69 -27.59 -6.15
N GLY A 1095 -42.72 -26.70 -6.04
CA GLY A 1095 -41.45 -26.74 -6.75
C GLY A 1095 -40.34 -27.25 -5.86
N LEU A 1096 -39.43 -28.02 -6.45
CA LEU A 1096 -38.30 -28.65 -5.78
C LEU A 1096 -37.00 -28.21 -6.45
N SER A 1097 -36.04 -27.77 -5.65
CA SER A 1097 -34.72 -27.39 -6.13
C SER A 1097 -33.65 -27.75 -5.12
N PHE A 1098 -32.56 -28.34 -5.55
CA PHE A 1098 -31.41 -28.53 -4.67
C PHE A 1098 -30.78 -27.19 -4.34
N THR A 1099 -30.51 -26.99 -3.05
CA THR A 1099 -29.75 -25.83 -2.59
C THR A 1099 -28.44 -26.33 -2.02
N GLN A 1100 -27.37 -26.06 -2.75
CA GLN A 1100 -26.02 -26.31 -2.24
C GLN A 1100 -25.76 -25.33 -1.10
N ARG A 1101 -25.48 -25.87 0.09
CA ARG A 1101 -24.84 -25.10 1.13
C ARG A 1101 -23.36 -25.01 0.73
N GLU A 1102 -22.81 -23.79 0.69
CA GLU A 1102 -21.36 -23.59 0.61
C GLU A 1102 -20.71 -24.35 1.79
N ARG A 1103 -20.28 -25.57 1.53
CA ARG A 1103 -19.41 -26.35 2.39
C ARG A 1103 -18.14 -26.59 1.59
N PRO A 1104 -17.03 -25.90 1.89
CA PRO A 1104 -15.75 -26.21 1.28
C PRO A 1104 -15.43 -27.70 1.51
N GLY A 1105 -15.51 -28.49 0.45
CA GLY A 1105 -15.07 -29.89 0.42
C GLY A 1105 -15.98 -30.97 1.03
N LYS A 1106 -17.18 -30.65 1.54
CA LYS A 1106 -18.00 -31.66 2.24
C LYS A 1106 -19.51 -31.44 2.15
N GLY A 1107 -20.11 -31.78 1.04
CA GLY A 1107 -21.55 -31.94 0.92
C GLY A 1107 -21.84 -32.62 -0.41
N ALA A 1108 -22.84 -33.50 -0.41
CA ALA A 1108 -23.29 -34.09 -1.66
C ALA A 1108 -23.77 -32.93 -2.57
N LEU A 1109 -23.16 -32.83 -3.74
CA LEU A 1109 -23.44 -31.84 -4.75
C LEU A 1109 -24.77 -32.18 -5.44
N ALA A 1110 -25.31 -31.22 -6.20
CA ALA A 1110 -26.61 -31.42 -6.84
C ALA A 1110 -26.54 -32.49 -7.95
N ASP A 1111 -25.35 -32.77 -8.48
CA ASP A 1111 -25.08 -33.84 -9.45
C ASP A 1111 -25.00 -35.24 -8.81
N ASP A 1112 -24.94 -35.36 -7.48
CA ASP A 1112 -24.98 -36.65 -6.78
C ASP A 1112 -26.42 -37.19 -6.65
N PHE A 1113 -27.43 -36.39 -7.04
CA PHE A 1113 -28.83 -36.81 -6.99
C PHE A 1113 -29.61 -36.43 -8.25
N THR A 1114 -30.50 -37.33 -8.66
CA THR A 1114 -31.49 -37.08 -9.70
C THR A 1114 -32.91 -37.15 -9.12
N LEU A 1115 -33.77 -36.19 -9.49
CA LEU A 1115 -35.20 -36.21 -9.16
C LEU A 1115 -36.01 -36.73 -10.35
N SER A 1116 -36.98 -37.60 -10.12
CA SER A 1116 -37.92 -38.02 -11.18
C SER A 1116 -38.84 -36.88 -11.65
N SER A 1117 -39.01 -35.85 -10.83
CA SER A 1117 -39.71 -34.60 -11.14
C SER A 1117 -39.19 -33.47 -10.25
N SER A 1118 -39.05 -32.26 -10.80
CA SER A 1118 -38.78 -31.05 -10.01
C SER A 1118 -40.06 -30.39 -9.44
N THR A 1119 -41.21 -31.04 -9.60
CA THR A 1119 -42.50 -30.54 -9.09
C THR A 1119 -43.33 -31.66 -8.45
N VAL A 1120 -44.16 -31.28 -7.47
CA VAL A 1120 -45.13 -32.16 -6.79
C VAL A 1120 -46.52 -31.58 -6.98
N GLU A 1121 -47.43 -32.31 -7.60
CA GLU A 1121 -48.79 -31.86 -7.90
C GLU A 1121 -49.81 -32.61 -7.04
N PHE A 1122 -50.45 -31.91 -6.10
CA PHE A 1122 -51.62 -32.41 -5.39
C PHE A 1122 -52.89 -32.03 -6.14
N ALA A 1123 -53.70 -33.03 -6.53
CA ALA A 1123 -55.06 -32.77 -6.98
C ALA A 1123 -55.98 -32.45 -5.78
N GLU A 1124 -57.19 -31.98 -6.08
CA GLU A 1124 -58.21 -31.75 -5.06
C GLU A 1124 -58.51 -33.05 -4.30
N ASN A 1125 -58.46 -33.01 -2.96
CA ASN A 1125 -58.64 -34.15 -2.03
C ASN A 1125 -57.49 -35.17 -1.92
N ASP A 1126 -56.40 -35.03 -2.67
CA ASP A 1126 -55.23 -35.90 -2.47
C ASP A 1126 -54.63 -35.68 -1.08
N THR A 1127 -54.31 -36.72 -0.32
CA THR A 1127 -53.67 -36.57 1.01
C THR A 1127 -52.20 -37.00 1.00
N LYS A 1128 -51.72 -37.57 -0.10
CA LYS A 1128 -50.34 -38.05 -0.27
C LYS A 1128 -49.92 -38.00 -1.75
N VAL A 1129 -48.75 -37.44 -2.04
CA VAL A 1129 -48.10 -37.48 -3.36
C VAL A 1129 -46.61 -37.78 -3.15
N CYS A 1130 -46.00 -38.61 -3.99
CA CYS A 1130 -44.57 -38.93 -3.91
C CYS A 1130 -43.86 -38.70 -5.23
N ILE A 1131 -42.59 -38.33 -5.15
CA ILE A 1131 -41.63 -38.36 -6.26
C ILE A 1131 -40.47 -39.29 -5.90
N GLN A 1132 -39.60 -39.60 -6.85
CA GLN A 1132 -38.43 -40.44 -6.61
C GLN A 1132 -37.17 -39.58 -6.59
N VAL A 1133 -36.29 -39.88 -5.64
CA VAL A 1133 -34.93 -39.35 -5.56
C VAL A 1133 -33.98 -40.52 -5.79
N THR A 1134 -33.07 -40.38 -6.73
CA THR A 1134 -32.00 -41.34 -7.01
C THR A 1134 -30.69 -40.72 -6.54
N ALA A 1135 -29.91 -41.48 -5.77
CA ALA A 1135 -28.52 -41.13 -5.49
C ALA A 1135 -27.65 -41.78 -6.57
N GLU A 1136 -26.86 -40.98 -7.27
CA GLU A 1136 -25.94 -41.48 -8.29
C GLU A 1136 -24.82 -42.27 -7.60
N ASP A 1137 -24.32 -43.33 -8.26
CA ASP A 1137 -23.16 -44.11 -7.82
C ASP A 1137 -21.91 -43.45 -8.39
N ASP A 1138 -21.04 -42.92 -7.53
CA ASP A 1138 -19.82 -42.26 -7.97
C ASP A 1138 -18.55 -42.93 -7.40
N THR A 1139 -17.40 -42.59 -7.98
CA THR A 1139 -16.10 -43.15 -7.54
C THR A 1139 -15.41 -42.28 -6.48
N TYR A 1140 -16.03 -41.17 -6.08
CA TYR A 1140 -15.50 -40.19 -5.17
C TYR A 1140 -15.90 -40.55 -3.73
N PHE A 1141 -14.97 -40.36 -2.81
CA PHE A 1141 -15.17 -40.78 -1.44
C PHE A 1141 -15.85 -39.66 -0.66
N ASP A 1142 -17.18 -39.56 -0.74
CA ASP A 1142 -17.92 -38.45 -0.14
C ASP A 1142 -18.00 -38.59 1.39
N TRP A 1143 -17.05 -37.96 2.09
CA TRP A 1143 -17.00 -37.92 3.55
C TRP A 1143 -18.27 -37.37 4.23
N VAL A 1144 -19.15 -36.67 3.49
CA VAL A 1144 -20.34 -36.02 4.04
C VAL A 1144 -21.57 -36.18 3.16
N HIS A 1145 -22.60 -36.69 3.82
CA HIS A 1145 -23.71 -37.42 3.23
C HIS A 1145 -25.02 -36.60 3.09
N TYR A 1146 -25.04 -35.29 3.35
CA TYR A 1146 -26.31 -34.53 3.37
C TYR A 1146 -26.45 -33.58 2.18
N ALA A 1147 -27.54 -33.70 1.45
CA ALA A 1147 -28.04 -32.67 0.55
C ALA A 1147 -29.35 -32.09 1.09
N TYR A 1148 -29.67 -30.87 0.65
CA TYR A 1148 -30.91 -30.19 1.01
C TYR A 1148 -31.70 -29.84 -0.24
N LEU A 1149 -32.98 -30.17 -0.22
CA LEU A 1149 -33.94 -29.92 -1.27
C LEU A 1149 -34.94 -28.87 -0.78
N ASP A 1150 -34.88 -27.69 -1.37
CA ASP A 1150 -35.82 -26.61 -1.08
C ASP A 1150 -37.17 -26.87 -1.73
N ILE A 1151 -38.22 -26.46 -1.03
CA ILE A 1151 -39.62 -26.63 -1.41
C ILE A 1151 -40.27 -25.25 -1.44
N SER A 1152 -40.90 -24.93 -2.56
CA SER A 1152 -41.65 -23.69 -2.74
C SER A 1152 -43.07 -23.97 -3.26
N VAL A 1153 -44.04 -23.15 -2.88
CA VAL A 1153 -45.39 -23.22 -3.45
C VAL A 1153 -45.39 -22.46 -4.78
N ILE A 1154 -45.63 -23.15 -5.89
CA ILE A 1154 -45.70 -22.54 -7.22
C ILE A 1154 -47.12 -22.02 -7.49
N THR A 1155 -48.15 -22.83 -7.21
CA THR A 1155 -49.56 -22.45 -7.35
C THR A 1155 -50.40 -23.05 -6.21
N GLY A 1156 -51.49 -22.37 -5.84
CA GLY A 1156 -52.32 -22.72 -4.68
C GLY A 1156 -52.02 -21.85 -3.45
N SER A 1157 -52.69 -22.11 -2.32
CA SER A 1157 -52.56 -21.34 -1.08
C SER A 1157 -52.42 -22.21 0.18
N SER A 1158 -51.68 -23.32 0.08
CA SER A 1158 -51.45 -24.23 1.21
C SER A 1158 -50.16 -23.90 1.95
N ASN A 1159 -50.18 -24.02 3.27
CA ASN A 1159 -49.00 -23.87 4.10
C ASN A 1159 -48.08 -25.11 4.01
N LEU A 1160 -46.78 -24.90 4.20
CA LEU A 1160 -45.77 -25.96 4.28
C LEU A 1160 -45.28 -26.08 5.73
N SER A 1161 -45.10 -27.31 6.22
CA SER A 1161 -44.56 -27.55 7.57
C SER A 1161 -43.07 -27.29 7.64
N ARG A 1162 -42.42 -27.19 6.48
CA ARG A 1162 -41.02 -26.83 6.27
C ARG A 1162 -40.81 -26.49 4.81
N ASN A 1163 -39.84 -25.65 4.53
CA ASN A 1163 -39.44 -25.26 3.17
C ASN A 1163 -38.22 -26.04 2.66
N GLN A 1164 -37.73 -27.02 3.41
CA GLN A 1164 -36.53 -27.76 3.05
C GLN A 1164 -36.63 -29.21 3.54
N VAL A 1165 -36.14 -30.14 2.71
CA VAL A 1165 -35.97 -31.56 3.02
C VAL A 1165 -34.49 -31.86 3.06
N ARG A 1166 -34.05 -32.62 4.06
CA ARG A 1166 -32.69 -33.17 4.05
C ARG A 1166 -32.70 -34.59 3.50
N ILE A 1167 -31.70 -34.86 2.66
CA ILE A 1167 -31.46 -36.14 2.00
C ILE A 1167 -30.13 -36.66 2.54
N SER A 1168 -30.15 -37.81 3.21
CA SER A 1168 -28.96 -38.48 3.74
C SER A 1168 -28.51 -39.59 2.79
N LEU A 1169 -27.40 -39.41 2.11
CA LEU A 1169 -26.70 -40.44 1.36
C LEU A 1169 -26.05 -41.46 2.33
N LEU A 1170 -25.99 -42.72 1.96
CA LEU A 1170 -25.20 -43.73 2.66
C LEU A 1170 -24.29 -44.39 1.63
N ASP A 1171 -22.99 -44.15 1.73
CA ASP A 1171 -21.98 -44.85 0.92
C ASP A 1171 -22.08 -46.38 1.12
N SER A 1172 -21.77 -47.13 0.07
CA SER A 1172 -21.59 -48.58 0.00
C SER A 1172 -20.80 -49.22 1.16
N TYR A 1173 -19.98 -48.45 1.89
CA TYR A 1173 -19.26 -48.91 3.08
C TYR A 1173 -20.07 -48.91 4.40
N GLY A 1174 -21.33 -48.44 4.41
CA GLY A 1174 -22.36 -48.82 5.38
C GLY A 1174 -22.17 -48.47 6.88
N TYR A 1175 -21.10 -47.78 7.29
CA TYR A 1175 -20.86 -47.48 8.71
C TYR A 1175 -21.01 -45.98 9.05
N GLN A 1176 -21.95 -45.68 9.93
CA GLN A 1176 -22.10 -44.35 10.55
C GLN A 1176 -21.04 -44.05 11.62
N ASN A 1177 -20.15 -45.00 11.93
CA ASN A 1177 -19.08 -44.84 12.91
C ASN A 1177 -17.72 -44.81 12.20
N ARG A 1178 -16.98 -43.71 12.39
CA ARG A 1178 -15.93 -43.20 11.50
C ARG A 1178 -14.55 -43.87 11.59
N ILE A 1179 -14.37 -44.99 12.29
CA ILE A 1179 -13.08 -45.74 12.28
C ILE A 1179 -13.28 -47.25 12.01
N SER A 1180 -13.61 -47.59 10.76
CA SER A 1180 -13.34 -48.91 10.15
C SER A 1180 -12.17 -48.84 9.13
N TRP A 1181 -11.37 -47.77 9.15
CA TRP A 1181 -10.20 -47.61 8.26
C TRP A 1181 -9.02 -48.58 8.53
N LYS A 1182 -9.23 -49.60 9.37
CA LYS A 1182 -8.28 -50.69 9.63
C LYS A 1182 -8.82 -52.10 9.36
N GLU A 1183 -10.06 -52.24 8.89
CA GLU A 1183 -10.58 -53.55 8.47
C GLU A 1183 -10.34 -53.85 6.97
N LYS A 1184 -9.43 -53.10 6.33
CA LYS A 1184 -8.82 -53.48 5.05
C LYS A 1184 -7.30 -53.44 5.11
#